data_AF-A0A431MQ66-F1
#
_entry.id   AF-A0A431MQ66-F1
#
_cell.length_a   1.000
_cell.length_b   1.000
_cell.length_c   1.000
_cell.angle_alpha   90.00
_cell.angle_beta   90.00
_cell.angle_gamma   90.00
#
_symmetry.space_group_name_H-M   'P 1'
#
loop_
_entity.id
_entity.type
_entity.pdbx_description
1 polymer ?
#
loop_
_entity_poly.entity_id
_entity_poly.type
_entity_poly.pdbx_seq_one_letter_code
_entity_poly.pdbx_strand_id
1 'polypeptide(L)'
;MIRYYFTFFLLLYSFILQAQDSPAYMEAKKLYAEKKYDQAIDKFKKAIDELSEARNYTEVKTAISYLDVCYNNAGKNYFDRSMNYDSTSASNELFFNIISVEEKGGDSVELIIDKGANAGIFEGAKGYVMLSYYTDREKTPNNDFVANARVVKVTNQFARINAVFYDKLNPSKKKLAKGDQLVLKLYPLQNKPANIFYDLASLNIVFKDSERDTLMTQLFLLNNPSAEMENRIMDYFLWDTRRFYTTYLADKTDSTFNTIYRTGRFKGQTMKDAFRYAEKEDIYAFLEFVKTFPGKYIGKMWQLNETYATWVLNNVPPPEKGQNWLLRFVKETPLSKIDSFASKFSWYIINDSLSGYRNLLNDISDNQEALSLYNKFYRIAQILNDKKAQLEFVYYRSYLYQRMDDTPNAMRDAKAAYALNSHSSDIVSNVAYLYAKQEKYDSCFMLLDPLVKANPDRYDIAGNLGWYKILAGKMDEAVTLCKKAYENESGSYSYAVNYGHTFLLKGRADSARVYYAKSLENLYNPTDYADGPKKDFELFFTKGWHRKDAAEALDWMEEQFNNKYSYITKGNVVWDTAKKLYDAKKYRLAADKWKQYIEVFKGMKEPPLSSIHNAYGWIGVSYEEGKNYKQAEEYYFKSLQMALDTPALSDKLVNDYSLLYYFYKNTGNNIKATEYKLLYDVEQQKRDDLLTKPRLYVVAIEGKNSLQPESKENARLFFQAIDTTVKKSFVSTIPVYLDNKSLSRQKVLSALDTIKKYSRPEDVLLFYYTGSVIDKNKEHYYLLKDDTSANNMLSEDELVNTIKDINSRKKLLISDVPSPGVMSKLAENYSAVSYGLNEVIFICPGVLTPVNSKTGTSAFTEQLVESVKELSAKEKFTAKDLVGMTSAKLGSGKYYIPALSFAYAKDFVLFKNGQSSRGEEVTVTTRSTIVDESPSQTAGTTVDISADGRNYALLFATNTYDEFKSLSNAVYDAKDVAKTLKEDYGFETNLLVDGTKDDVEDKLIEYRDSKIYGPNDQLFIYFAGHGIYNDNENMGYLVSKDSKKTDLKRKSYLSYSDLFNKYLKNIKCKRIFLVLDACYAGTFFDQAGDRGDSPKPDVMDWLKKKAMGKNYHGGISSGSKEPVSDGLPGQHSPFAASFLNTLIKYSSSNNFVTAGMIIESMKSNLPATTLVRGGTFGINEPGGQFIFELKTAPATTPVIKSDSLKQ
;
A
#
# COMPACT_ATOMS: atom_id res chain seq x y z
N MET A 1 -55.77 4.59 -52.70
CA MET A 1 -55.65 3.12 -52.56
C MET A 1 -54.23 2.63 -52.32
N ILE A 2 -53.26 2.79 -53.23
CA ILE A 2 -51.93 2.12 -53.14
C ILE A 2 -51.24 2.25 -51.76
N ARG A 3 -51.13 3.46 -51.16
CA ARG A 3 -50.58 3.61 -49.79
C ARG A 3 -51.35 2.80 -48.73
N TYR A 4 -52.68 2.70 -48.83
CA TYR A 4 -53.51 1.92 -47.91
C TYR A 4 -53.23 0.42 -48.04
N TYR A 5 -53.12 -0.08 -49.28
CA TYR A 5 -52.69 -1.45 -49.54
C TYR A 5 -51.26 -1.71 -49.08
N PHE A 6 -50.33 -0.77 -49.24
CA PHE A 6 -48.95 -0.93 -48.79
C PHE A 6 -48.83 -0.98 -47.26
N THR A 7 -49.55 -0.11 -46.55
CA THR A 7 -49.64 -0.17 -45.08
C THR A 7 -50.36 -1.44 -44.61
N PHE A 8 -51.43 -1.87 -45.29
CA PHE A 8 -52.10 -3.13 -44.98
C PHE A 8 -51.20 -4.35 -45.25
N PHE A 9 -50.41 -4.35 -46.32
CA PHE A 9 -49.44 -5.41 -46.60
C PHE A 9 -48.30 -5.41 -45.58
N LEU A 10 -47.79 -4.26 -45.16
CA LEU A 10 -46.79 -4.17 -44.08
C LEU A 10 -47.36 -4.64 -42.73
N LEU A 11 -48.60 -4.29 -42.41
CA LEU A 11 -49.30 -4.81 -41.24
C LEU A 11 -49.46 -6.33 -41.33
N LEU A 12 -49.95 -6.85 -42.46
CA LEU A 12 -50.13 -8.29 -42.68
C LEU A 12 -48.79 -9.05 -42.63
N TYR A 13 -47.73 -8.49 -43.22
CA TYR A 13 -46.38 -9.06 -43.21
C TYR A 13 -45.78 -9.05 -41.79
N SER A 14 -46.04 -8.01 -40.99
CA SER A 14 -45.68 -8.00 -39.57
C SER A 14 -46.52 -8.96 -38.73
N PHE A 15 -47.79 -9.18 -39.06
CA PHE A 15 -48.66 -10.17 -38.42
C PHE A 15 -48.26 -11.61 -38.76
N ILE A 16 -47.77 -11.84 -39.98
CA ILE A 16 -47.22 -13.13 -40.44
C ILE A 16 -45.84 -13.38 -39.82
N LEU A 17 -45.01 -12.36 -39.63
CA LEU A 17 -43.74 -12.46 -38.89
C LEU A 17 -43.91 -12.62 -37.37
N GLN A 18 -45.05 -12.24 -36.80
CA GLN A 18 -45.41 -12.54 -35.41
C GLN A 18 -45.71 -14.03 -35.14
N ALA A 19 -45.68 -14.88 -36.17
CA ALA A 19 -45.94 -16.32 -36.09
C ALA A 19 -44.79 -17.19 -36.64
N GLN A 20 -43.54 -16.73 -36.54
CA GLN A 20 -42.39 -17.63 -36.65
C GLN A 20 -41.97 -18.09 -35.24
N ASP A 21 -42.34 -19.34 -34.91
CA ASP A 21 -41.84 -20.03 -33.72
C ASP A 21 -40.30 -19.95 -33.66
N SER A 22 -39.75 -19.48 -32.53
CA SER A 22 -38.30 -19.58 -32.29
C SER A 22 -37.88 -21.06 -32.38
N PRO A 23 -36.92 -21.42 -33.26
CA PRO A 23 -36.47 -22.81 -33.37
C PRO A 23 -35.87 -23.31 -32.06
N ALA A 24 -35.17 -22.43 -31.32
CA ALA A 24 -34.67 -22.72 -29.99
C ALA A 24 -35.82 -22.96 -28.97
N TYR A 25 -36.91 -22.19 -29.04
CA TYR A 25 -38.06 -22.32 -28.14
C TYR A 25 -38.83 -23.64 -28.37
N MET A 26 -39.03 -24.04 -29.63
CA MET A 26 -39.70 -25.31 -29.96
C MET A 26 -38.84 -26.52 -29.60
N GLU A 27 -37.52 -26.44 -29.82
CA GLU A 27 -36.59 -27.46 -29.34
C GLU A 27 -36.57 -27.53 -27.80
N ALA A 28 -36.56 -26.39 -27.11
CA ALA A 28 -36.60 -26.32 -25.65
C ALA A 28 -37.88 -26.91 -25.06
N LYS A 29 -39.05 -26.59 -25.62
CA LYS A 29 -40.35 -27.17 -25.22
C LYS A 29 -40.41 -28.68 -25.47
N LYS A 30 -39.81 -29.18 -26.55
CA LYS A 30 -39.67 -30.62 -26.79
C LYS A 30 -38.80 -31.28 -25.72
N LEU A 31 -37.61 -30.73 -25.46
CA LEU A 31 -36.69 -31.25 -24.43
C LEU A 31 -37.30 -31.20 -23.03
N TYR A 32 -38.08 -30.17 -22.71
CA TYR A 32 -38.86 -30.06 -21.48
C TYR A 32 -39.92 -31.16 -21.35
N ALA A 33 -40.69 -31.42 -22.40
CA ALA A 33 -41.69 -32.50 -22.43
C ALA A 33 -41.03 -33.89 -22.31
N GLU A 34 -39.84 -34.08 -22.89
CA GLU A 34 -38.99 -35.26 -22.73
C GLU A 34 -38.27 -35.32 -21.36
N LYS A 35 -38.51 -34.36 -20.46
CA LYS A 35 -37.87 -34.21 -19.13
C LYS A 35 -36.35 -34.07 -19.15
N LYS A 36 -35.77 -33.67 -20.29
CA LYS A 36 -34.34 -33.41 -20.49
C LYS A 36 -33.97 -31.98 -20.05
N TYR A 37 -34.30 -31.65 -18.80
CA TYR A 37 -34.22 -30.28 -18.26
C TYR A 37 -32.85 -29.63 -18.45
N ASP A 38 -31.76 -30.39 -18.26
CA ASP A 38 -30.39 -29.93 -18.50
C ASP A 38 -30.13 -29.41 -19.91
N GLN A 39 -30.73 -30.05 -20.92
CA GLN A 39 -30.58 -29.69 -22.34
C GLN A 39 -31.56 -28.58 -22.72
N ALA A 40 -32.73 -28.55 -22.07
CA ALA A 40 -33.72 -27.50 -22.26
C ALA A 40 -33.25 -26.12 -21.77
N ILE A 41 -32.44 -26.06 -20.70
CA ILE A 41 -31.94 -24.79 -20.11
C ILE A 41 -31.26 -23.88 -21.14
N ASP A 42 -30.26 -24.38 -21.86
CA ASP A 42 -29.48 -23.53 -22.77
C ASP A 42 -30.25 -23.21 -24.06
N LYS A 43 -31.23 -24.05 -24.44
CA LYS A 43 -32.19 -23.77 -25.51
C LYS A 43 -33.22 -22.70 -25.09
N PHE A 44 -33.71 -22.72 -23.85
CA PHE A 44 -34.60 -21.67 -23.33
C PHE A 44 -33.90 -20.32 -23.18
N LYS A 45 -32.61 -20.27 -22.81
CA LYS A 45 -31.83 -19.02 -22.84
C LYS A 45 -31.82 -18.42 -24.25
N LYS A 46 -31.35 -19.20 -25.25
CA LYS A 46 -31.31 -18.77 -26.66
C LYS A 46 -32.70 -18.39 -27.20
N ALA A 47 -33.75 -19.09 -26.77
CA ALA A 47 -35.13 -18.73 -27.07
C ALA A 47 -35.52 -17.36 -26.50
N ILE A 48 -35.18 -17.06 -25.24
CA ILE A 48 -35.43 -15.75 -24.62
C ILE A 48 -34.76 -14.65 -25.42
N ASP A 49 -33.55 -14.87 -25.93
CA ASP A 49 -32.84 -13.90 -26.77
C ASP A 49 -33.55 -13.67 -28.11
N GLU A 50 -33.79 -14.74 -28.87
CA GLU A 50 -34.51 -14.71 -30.16
C GLU A 50 -35.89 -14.05 -30.04
N LEU A 51 -36.66 -14.40 -29.01
CA LEU A 51 -38.00 -13.87 -28.75
C LEU A 51 -37.97 -12.42 -28.26
N SER A 52 -36.93 -12.01 -27.54
CA SER A 52 -36.76 -10.61 -27.10
C SER A 52 -36.38 -9.69 -28.27
N GLU A 53 -35.53 -10.16 -29.18
CA GLU A 53 -35.19 -9.45 -30.42
C GLU A 53 -36.42 -9.34 -31.34
N ALA A 54 -37.21 -10.40 -31.46
CA ALA A 54 -38.51 -10.40 -32.14
C ALA A 54 -39.61 -9.61 -31.39
N ARG A 55 -39.34 -9.15 -30.16
CA ARG A 55 -40.28 -8.45 -29.26
C ARG A 55 -41.55 -9.26 -28.89
N ASN A 56 -41.48 -10.59 -28.96
CA ASN A 56 -42.56 -11.49 -28.56
C ASN A 56 -42.53 -11.75 -27.05
N TYR A 57 -42.81 -10.70 -26.27
CA TYR A 57 -42.66 -10.72 -24.81
C TYR A 57 -43.63 -11.69 -24.09
N THR A 58 -44.73 -12.09 -24.74
CA THR A 58 -45.63 -13.16 -24.25
C THR A 58 -44.93 -14.52 -24.21
N GLU A 59 -44.14 -14.84 -25.23
CA GLU A 59 -43.33 -16.05 -25.24
C GLU A 59 -42.05 -15.89 -24.42
N VAL A 60 -41.47 -14.69 -24.30
CA VAL A 60 -40.37 -14.42 -23.34
C VAL A 60 -40.81 -14.74 -21.90
N LYS A 61 -41.98 -14.25 -21.45
CA LYS A 61 -42.58 -14.62 -20.15
C LYS A 61 -42.61 -16.14 -19.97
N THR A 62 -43.17 -16.82 -20.96
CA THR A 62 -43.37 -18.28 -20.95
C THR A 62 -42.05 -19.05 -20.94
N ALA A 63 -41.05 -18.60 -21.72
CA ALA A 63 -39.71 -19.20 -21.79
C ALA A 63 -38.92 -18.99 -20.49
N ILE A 64 -39.03 -17.82 -19.85
CA ILE A 64 -38.44 -17.55 -18.52
C ILE A 64 -39.08 -18.46 -17.45
N SER A 65 -40.41 -18.60 -17.46
CA SER A 65 -41.10 -19.51 -16.53
C SER A 65 -40.69 -20.97 -16.73
N TYR A 66 -40.56 -21.44 -17.96
CA TYR A 66 -40.01 -22.79 -18.23
C TYR A 66 -38.53 -22.92 -17.82
N LEU A 67 -37.73 -21.86 -17.98
CA LEU A 67 -36.31 -21.87 -17.59
C LEU A 67 -36.14 -22.07 -16.08
N ASP A 68 -36.91 -21.37 -15.25
CA ASP A 68 -36.92 -21.56 -13.78
C ASP A 68 -37.26 -23.01 -13.41
N VAL A 69 -38.36 -23.54 -13.98
CA VAL A 69 -38.77 -24.93 -13.76
C VAL A 69 -37.68 -25.93 -14.23
N CYS A 70 -36.99 -25.65 -15.33
CA CYS A 70 -35.87 -26.50 -15.78
C CYS A 70 -34.69 -26.47 -14.81
N TYR A 71 -34.26 -25.29 -14.34
CA TYR A 71 -33.17 -25.16 -13.37
C TYR A 71 -33.45 -25.94 -12.08
N ASN A 72 -34.69 -25.82 -11.56
CA ASN A 72 -35.12 -26.50 -10.35
C ASN A 72 -35.16 -28.04 -10.53
N ASN A 73 -35.70 -28.54 -11.65
CA ASN A 73 -35.79 -29.99 -11.90
C ASN A 73 -34.47 -30.63 -12.35
N ALA A 74 -33.55 -29.88 -12.99
CA ALA A 74 -32.20 -30.33 -13.31
C ALA A 74 -31.26 -30.38 -12.08
N GLY A 75 -31.71 -29.88 -10.91
CA GLY A 75 -30.85 -29.74 -9.73
C GLY A 75 -29.77 -28.66 -9.88
N LYS A 76 -29.82 -27.83 -10.93
CA LYS A 76 -28.88 -26.74 -11.24
C LYS A 76 -29.09 -25.47 -10.39
N ASN A 77 -29.77 -25.60 -9.26
CA ASN A 77 -29.76 -24.58 -8.20
C ASN A 77 -28.39 -24.63 -7.52
N TYR A 78 -27.47 -23.75 -7.94
CA TYR A 78 -26.05 -23.76 -7.61
C TYR A 78 -25.72 -23.41 -6.15
N PHE A 79 -26.04 -24.33 -5.24
CA PHE A 79 -25.39 -24.43 -3.94
C PHE A 79 -24.34 -25.53 -4.01
N ASP A 80 -23.09 -25.21 -3.66
CA ASP A 80 -22.00 -26.19 -3.68
C ASP A 80 -22.13 -27.16 -2.50
N ARG A 81 -22.80 -28.27 -2.74
CA ARG A 81 -23.01 -29.36 -1.76
C ARG A 81 -21.72 -30.07 -1.34
N SER A 82 -20.56 -29.70 -1.89
CA SER A 82 -19.25 -30.21 -1.45
C SER A 82 -18.56 -29.32 -0.42
N MET A 83 -19.00 -28.06 -0.25
CA MET A 83 -18.47 -27.15 0.78
C MET A 83 -18.96 -27.53 2.18
N ASN A 84 -18.02 -27.62 3.13
CA ASN A 84 -18.33 -27.94 4.53
C ASN A 84 -18.52 -26.64 5.33
N TYR A 85 -19.77 -26.19 5.41
CA TYR A 85 -20.18 -24.84 5.80
C TYR A 85 -20.13 -24.57 7.34
N ASP A 86 -19.05 -23.95 7.87
CA ASP A 86 -19.04 -23.38 9.24
C ASP A 86 -19.54 -21.94 9.35
N SER A 87 -20.38 -21.70 10.35
CA SER A 87 -21.03 -20.43 10.72
C SER A 87 -20.16 -19.18 10.89
N THR A 88 -18.83 -19.25 10.76
CA THR A 88 -17.91 -18.09 10.79
C THR A 88 -17.78 -17.36 9.45
N SER A 89 -18.07 -18.01 8.31
CA SER A 89 -17.85 -17.45 6.96
C SER A 89 -19.14 -17.14 6.17
N ALA A 90 -20.31 -17.30 6.78
CA ALA A 90 -21.60 -16.94 6.18
C ALA A 90 -21.86 -15.42 6.26
N SER A 91 -21.65 -14.71 5.13
CA SER A 91 -21.73 -13.24 5.05
C SER A 91 -23.11 -12.67 4.73
N ASN A 92 -23.97 -13.41 4.03
CA ASN A 92 -25.15 -12.86 3.38
C ASN A 92 -26.43 -13.14 4.19
N GLU A 93 -27.23 -12.10 4.41
CA GLU A 93 -28.52 -12.19 5.09
C GLU A 93 -29.65 -12.41 4.07
N LEU A 94 -30.27 -13.59 4.09
CA LEU A 94 -31.37 -13.95 3.19
C LEU A 94 -32.68 -14.08 3.97
N PHE A 95 -33.73 -13.47 3.44
CA PHE A 95 -35.06 -13.41 4.05
C PHE A 95 -35.96 -14.54 3.52
N PHE A 96 -36.78 -15.12 4.40
CA PHE A 96 -37.70 -16.22 4.09
C PHE A 96 -39.02 -16.09 4.84
N ASN A 97 -40.13 -16.41 4.16
CA ASN A 97 -41.46 -16.42 4.77
C ASN A 97 -41.64 -17.61 5.74
N ILE A 98 -42.05 -17.33 6.98
CA ILE A 98 -42.45 -18.34 7.96
C ILE A 98 -43.81 -18.93 7.54
N ILE A 99 -43.89 -20.25 7.35
CA ILE A 99 -45.12 -20.96 6.94
C ILE A 99 -45.89 -21.60 8.10
N SER A 100 -45.22 -21.88 9.22
CA SER A 100 -45.80 -22.43 10.46
C SER A 100 -45.06 -21.93 11.70
N VAL A 101 -45.77 -21.82 12.81
CA VAL A 101 -45.26 -21.46 14.14
C VAL A 101 -45.85 -22.45 15.16
N GLU A 102 -44.98 -23.18 15.86
CA GLU A 102 -45.32 -24.20 16.85
C GLU A 102 -44.76 -23.77 18.23
N GLU A 103 -45.63 -23.54 19.21
CA GLU A 103 -45.20 -23.13 20.56
C GLU A 103 -44.59 -24.32 21.33
N LYS A 104 -43.35 -24.16 21.83
CA LYS A 104 -42.64 -25.21 22.59
C LYS A 104 -42.55 -24.95 24.09
N GLY A 105 -43.04 -23.80 24.55
CA GLY A 105 -43.01 -23.39 25.94
C GLY A 105 -41.80 -22.55 26.31
N GLY A 106 -41.94 -21.77 27.40
CA GLY A 106 -40.96 -20.76 27.79
C GLY A 106 -40.79 -19.67 26.73
N ASP A 107 -39.59 -19.08 26.67
CA ASP A 107 -39.25 -17.98 25.75
C ASP A 107 -38.95 -18.48 24.31
N SER A 108 -39.51 -19.63 23.88
CA SER A 108 -39.11 -20.34 22.64
C SER A 108 -40.25 -20.90 21.78
N VAL A 109 -40.04 -20.89 20.47
CA VAL A 109 -40.95 -21.44 19.44
C VAL A 109 -40.18 -22.20 18.36
N GLU A 110 -40.82 -23.19 17.74
CA GLU A 110 -40.34 -23.80 16.49
C GLU A 110 -41.04 -23.15 15.29
N LEU A 111 -40.26 -22.81 14.28
CA LEU A 111 -40.69 -22.20 13.03
C LEU A 111 -40.41 -23.16 11.87
N ILE A 112 -41.27 -23.13 10.85
CA ILE A 112 -41.07 -23.88 9.60
C ILE A 112 -41.10 -22.91 8.43
N ILE A 113 -40.19 -23.10 7.47
CA ILE A 113 -40.15 -22.40 6.17
C ILE A 113 -40.25 -23.41 5.03
N ASP A 114 -40.78 -23.00 3.87
CA ASP A 114 -40.90 -23.81 2.64
C ASP A 114 -39.61 -23.77 1.78
N LYS A 115 -38.45 -23.69 2.46
CA LYS A 115 -37.10 -23.66 1.88
C LYS A 115 -36.18 -24.58 2.69
N GLY A 116 -35.20 -25.20 2.04
CA GLY A 116 -34.32 -26.19 2.66
C GLY A 116 -32.94 -26.24 1.98
N ALA A 117 -32.33 -27.42 1.88
CA ALA A 117 -31.01 -27.57 1.26
C ALA A 117 -30.97 -27.12 -0.23
N ASN A 118 -32.09 -27.20 -0.96
CA ASN A 118 -32.19 -26.65 -2.32
C ASN A 118 -32.19 -25.10 -2.37
N ALA A 119 -32.17 -24.43 -1.20
CA ALA A 119 -32.08 -22.99 -1.02
C ALA A 119 -30.82 -22.59 -0.19
N GLY A 120 -29.82 -23.48 -0.08
CA GLY A 120 -28.57 -23.21 0.64
C GLY A 120 -28.68 -23.25 2.16
N ILE A 121 -29.82 -23.67 2.69
CA ILE A 121 -30.07 -23.71 4.14
C ILE A 121 -29.47 -24.98 4.72
N PHE A 122 -28.66 -24.84 5.77
CA PHE A 122 -27.94 -25.92 6.44
C PHE A 122 -28.25 -25.96 7.95
N GLU A 123 -28.07 -27.11 8.59
CA GLU A 123 -28.34 -27.26 10.02
C GLU A 123 -27.33 -26.48 10.87
N GLY A 124 -27.81 -25.88 11.97
CA GLY A 124 -27.00 -25.02 12.84
C GLY A 124 -26.84 -23.58 12.35
N ALA A 125 -27.26 -23.23 11.13
CA ALA A 125 -27.26 -21.86 10.59
C ALA A 125 -27.99 -20.89 11.53
N LYS A 126 -27.44 -19.68 11.68
CA LYS A 126 -27.88 -18.65 12.64
C LYS A 126 -28.63 -17.53 11.92
N GLY A 127 -29.52 -16.88 12.65
CA GLY A 127 -30.34 -15.81 12.10
C GLY A 127 -31.18 -15.12 13.18
N TYR A 128 -32.21 -14.40 12.73
CA TYR A 128 -33.18 -13.71 13.59
C TYR A 128 -34.54 -13.61 12.92
N VAL A 129 -35.56 -13.34 13.73
CA VAL A 129 -36.96 -13.26 13.29
C VAL A 129 -37.43 -11.81 13.29
N MET A 130 -37.96 -11.35 12.16
CA MET A 130 -38.50 -10.00 11.97
C MET A 130 -40.02 -10.08 11.77
N LEU A 131 -40.76 -9.27 12.52
CA LEU A 131 -42.19 -9.09 12.28
C LEU A 131 -42.42 -8.39 10.93
N SER A 132 -43.35 -8.90 10.13
CA SER A 132 -43.78 -8.32 8.85
C SER A 132 -45.26 -8.56 8.51
N TYR A 133 -45.94 -9.42 9.27
CA TYR A 133 -47.33 -9.79 9.05
C TYR A 133 -48.31 -8.74 9.62
N TYR A 134 -49.39 -8.47 8.89
CA TYR A 134 -50.48 -7.61 9.34
C TYR A 134 -51.55 -8.45 10.05
N THR A 135 -52.05 -7.95 11.18
CA THR A 135 -53.39 -8.35 11.66
C THR A 135 -54.25 -7.10 11.74
N ASP A 136 -55.57 -7.24 11.59
CA ASP A 136 -56.52 -6.09 11.56
C ASP A 136 -56.60 -5.29 12.88
N ARG A 137 -55.78 -5.62 13.88
CA ARG A 137 -55.73 -4.97 15.19
C ARG A 137 -54.63 -3.90 15.32
N GLU A 138 -53.56 -3.94 14.52
CA GLU A 138 -52.50 -2.93 14.55
C GLU A 138 -52.25 -2.31 13.16
N LYS A 139 -52.31 -0.98 13.08
CA LYS A 139 -52.35 -0.26 11.79
C LYS A 139 -50.99 0.02 11.15
N THR A 140 -49.89 -0.38 11.78
CA THR A 140 -48.51 -0.07 11.36
C THR A 140 -47.64 -1.33 11.41
N PRO A 141 -46.83 -1.62 10.36
CA PRO A 141 -45.86 -2.69 10.42
C PRO A 141 -44.72 -2.31 11.35
N ASN A 142 -44.63 -2.98 12.49
CA ASN A 142 -43.42 -3.02 13.29
C ASN A 142 -42.44 -3.96 12.60
N ASN A 143 -41.44 -3.43 11.88
CA ASN A 143 -40.35 -4.21 11.27
C ASN A 143 -39.32 -4.63 12.35
N ASP A 144 -39.82 -5.17 13.45
CA ASP A 144 -39.05 -5.40 14.68
C ASP A 144 -38.41 -6.78 14.67
N PHE A 145 -37.14 -6.83 15.05
CA PHE A 145 -36.46 -8.09 15.35
C PHE A 145 -36.85 -8.54 16.76
N VAL A 146 -37.48 -9.71 16.87
CA VAL A 146 -38.10 -10.19 18.13
C VAL A 146 -37.42 -11.42 18.72
N ALA A 147 -36.73 -12.23 17.92
CA ALA A 147 -36.08 -13.46 18.38
C ALA A 147 -34.78 -13.76 17.64
N ASN A 148 -33.80 -14.33 18.35
CA ASN A 148 -32.69 -15.07 17.74
C ASN A 148 -33.23 -16.36 17.12
N ALA A 149 -32.69 -16.78 15.99
CA ALA A 149 -33.09 -18.01 15.31
C ALA A 149 -31.90 -18.93 15.02
N ARG A 150 -32.14 -20.25 15.09
CA ARG A 150 -31.17 -21.27 14.67
C ARG A 150 -31.86 -22.42 13.96
N VAL A 151 -31.38 -22.78 12.77
CA VAL A 151 -31.86 -23.95 12.03
C VAL A 151 -31.50 -25.22 12.81
N VAL A 152 -32.49 -26.07 13.08
CA VAL A 152 -32.33 -27.31 13.88
C VAL A 152 -32.57 -28.59 13.08
N LYS A 153 -33.24 -28.51 11.92
CA LYS A 153 -33.36 -29.64 10.99
C LYS A 153 -33.56 -29.16 9.55
N VAL A 154 -32.93 -29.82 8.58
CA VAL A 154 -33.07 -29.51 7.14
C VAL A 154 -33.52 -30.74 6.35
N THR A 155 -34.30 -30.48 5.31
CA THR A 155 -34.62 -31.39 4.21
C THR A 155 -34.34 -30.67 2.88
N ASN A 156 -34.49 -31.33 1.73
CA ASN A 156 -34.32 -30.66 0.43
C ASN A 156 -35.23 -29.44 0.24
N GLN A 157 -36.46 -29.47 0.77
CA GLN A 157 -37.51 -28.47 0.52
C GLN A 157 -37.94 -27.65 1.75
N PHE A 158 -37.72 -28.15 2.97
CA PHE A 158 -38.15 -27.49 4.21
C PHE A 158 -37.04 -27.47 5.25
N ALA A 159 -37.07 -26.48 6.13
CA ALA A 159 -36.23 -26.39 7.32
C ALA A 159 -37.10 -26.13 8.57
N ARG A 160 -36.69 -26.70 9.70
CA ARG A 160 -37.20 -26.39 11.05
C ARG A 160 -36.17 -25.54 11.78
N ILE A 161 -36.65 -24.53 12.49
CA ILE A 161 -35.85 -23.49 13.13
C ILE A 161 -36.34 -23.33 14.57
N ASN A 162 -35.44 -23.37 15.55
CA ASN A 162 -35.74 -22.98 16.92
C ASN A 162 -35.46 -21.48 17.07
N ALA A 163 -36.44 -20.72 17.56
CA ALA A 163 -36.31 -19.29 17.79
C ALA A 163 -36.58 -18.95 19.26
N VAL A 164 -35.77 -18.04 19.82
CA VAL A 164 -35.78 -17.63 21.22
C VAL A 164 -35.86 -16.11 21.30
N PHE A 165 -36.87 -15.60 22.00
CA PHE A 165 -37.15 -14.16 22.07
C PHE A 165 -36.04 -13.37 22.78
N TYR A 166 -35.83 -12.11 22.39
CA TYR A 166 -34.80 -11.24 23.00
C TYR A 166 -35.17 -10.82 24.42
N ASP A 167 -36.42 -10.39 24.63
CA ASP A 167 -36.95 -9.99 25.92
C ASP A 167 -37.79 -11.10 26.56
N LYS A 168 -37.60 -11.32 27.87
CA LYS A 168 -38.45 -12.21 28.69
C LYS A 168 -39.84 -11.62 29.01
N LEU A 169 -40.30 -10.65 28.22
CA LEU A 169 -41.44 -9.81 28.55
C LEU A 169 -42.67 -10.10 27.68
N ASN A 170 -43.50 -10.98 28.24
CA ASN A 170 -44.96 -10.97 28.11
C ASN A 170 -45.54 -11.38 26.73
N PRO A 171 -45.95 -12.65 26.57
CA PRO A 171 -46.59 -13.20 25.36
C PRO A 171 -47.87 -12.51 24.86
N SER A 172 -48.42 -11.53 25.59
CA SER A 172 -49.70 -10.88 25.28
C SER A 172 -49.64 -9.70 24.31
N LYS A 173 -48.46 -9.29 23.81
CA LYS A 173 -48.34 -8.08 22.95
C LYS A 173 -47.74 -8.25 21.54
N LYS A 174 -46.83 -9.19 21.30
CA LYS A 174 -46.26 -9.43 19.96
C LYS A 174 -46.13 -10.92 19.70
N LYS A 175 -47.09 -11.50 18.98
CA LYS A 175 -47.13 -12.93 18.65
C LYS A 175 -46.71 -13.16 17.20
N LEU A 176 -45.73 -14.04 17.00
CA LEU A 176 -45.27 -14.47 15.69
C LEU A 176 -46.39 -15.18 14.91
N ALA A 177 -46.43 -14.92 13.60
CA ALA A 177 -47.46 -15.38 12.69
C ALA A 177 -46.87 -15.93 11.38
N LYS A 178 -47.70 -16.68 10.64
CA LYS A 178 -47.41 -17.09 9.27
C LYS A 178 -47.30 -15.86 8.37
N GLY A 179 -46.17 -15.68 7.70
CA GLY A 179 -45.87 -14.48 6.90
C GLY A 179 -45.03 -13.40 7.62
N ASP A 180 -44.58 -13.67 8.84
CA ASP A 180 -43.38 -13.00 9.39
C ASP A 180 -42.11 -13.53 8.70
N GLN A 181 -41.02 -12.75 8.75
CA GLN A 181 -39.76 -13.14 8.12
C GLN A 181 -38.81 -13.82 9.09
N LEU A 182 -38.22 -14.92 8.64
CA LEU A 182 -36.96 -15.42 9.15
C LEU A 182 -35.83 -14.85 8.27
N VAL A 183 -34.81 -14.27 8.90
CA VAL A 183 -33.57 -13.85 8.23
C VAL A 183 -32.46 -14.81 8.66
N LEU A 184 -31.78 -15.43 7.71
CA LEU A 184 -30.67 -16.37 7.97
C LEU A 184 -29.36 -15.82 7.40
N LYS A 185 -28.26 -15.99 8.14
CA LYS A 185 -26.90 -15.79 7.62
C LYS A 185 -26.46 -17.05 6.89
N LEU A 186 -26.35 -16.92 5.58
CA LEU A 186 -26.03 -17.98 4.62
C LEU A 186 -24.84 -17.54 3.75
N TYR A 187 -24.41 -18.44 2.86
CA TYR A 187 -23.23 -18.24 2.03
C TYR A 187 -23.51 -17.35 0.82
N PRO A 188 -22.48 -16.70 0.26
CA PRO A 188 -22.60 -16.06 -1.04
C PRO A 188 -23.03 -17.07 -2.11
N LEU A 189 -24.04 -16.68 -2.89
CA LEU A 189 -24.64 -17.46 -3.97
C LEU A 189 -23.75 -17.41 -5.23
N GLN A 190 -22.58 -18.04 -5.11
CA GLN A 190 -21.48 -18.03 -6.08
C GLN A 190 -20.77 -16.67 -6.25
N ASN A 191 -19.57 -16.70 -6.84
CA ASN A 191 -18.77 -15.53 -7.19
C ASN A 191 -19.29 -14.82 -8.46
N LYS A 192 -20.60 -14.53 -8.51
CA LYS A 192 -21.26 -13.75 -9.58
C LYS A 192 -21.51 -12.32 -9.10
N PRO A 193 -21.46 -11.30 -9.99
CA PRO A 193 -21.82 -9.94 -9.62
C PRO A 193 -23.32 -9.86 -9.25
N ALA A 194 -23.61 -9.32 -8.07
CA ALA A 194 -24.97 -8.99 -7.66
C ALA A 194 -25.59 -7.94 -8.61
N ASN A 195 -26.91 -8.02 -8.79
CA ASN A 195 -27.69 -7.17 -9.68
C ASN A 195 -29.00 -6.73 -8.98
N ILE A 196 -29.81 -5.84 -9.58
CA ILE A 196 -30.95 -5.26 -8.84
C ILE A 196 -31.97 -6.31 -8.38
N PHE A 197 -32.15 -7.40 -9.14
CA PHE A 197 -33.08 -8.47 -8.79
C PHE A 197 -32.51 -9.45 -7.76
N TYR A 198 -31.19 -9.66 -7.73
CA TYR A 198 -30.51 -10.41 -6.68
C TYR A 198 -30.67 -9.72 -5.32
N ASP A 199 -30.44 -8.39 -5.28
CA ASP A 199 -30.60 -7.60 -4.05
C ASP A 199 -32.04 -7.67 -3.52
N LEU A 200 -33.03 -7.50 -4.42
CA LEU A 200 -34.45 -7.59 -4.07
C LEU A 200 -34.86 -9.00 -3.63
N ALA A 201 -34.40 -10.04 -4.32
CA ALA A 201 -34.68 -11.43 -3.95
C ALA A 201 -34.02 -11.82 -2.61
N SER A 202 -32.88 -11.21 -2.26
CA SER A 202 -32.24 -11.40 -0.95
C SER A 202 -33.13 -10.92 0.19
N LEU A 203 -33.84 -9.81 -0.03
CA LEU A 203 -34.85 -9.22 0.87
C LEU A 203 -36.25 -9.90 0.78
N ASN A 204 -36.36 -11.04 0.07
CA ASN A 204 -37.62 -11.73 -0.22
C ASN A 204 -38.66 -10.82 -0.90
N ILE A 205 -38.19 -9.97 -1.82
CA ILE A 205 -39.02 -9.11 -2.67
C ILE A 205 -39.00 -9.68 -4.08
N VAL A 206 -40.16 -10.14 -4.56
CA VAL A 206 -40.34 -10.65 -5.92
C VAL A 206 -41.58 -9.98 -6.52
N PHE A 207 -41.44 -9.46 -7.74
CA PHE A 207 -42.52 -8.76 -8.44
C PHE A 207 -43.36 -9.70 -9.30
N LYS A 208 -44.66 -9.39 -9.34
CA LYS A 208 -45.64 -9.92 -10.28
C LYS A 208 -45.86 -8.94 -11.43
N ASP A 209 -46.20 -9.48 -12.59
CA ASP A 209 -46.63 -8.69 -13.76
C ASP A 209 -48.10 -8.20 -13.63
N SER A 210 -48.57 -7.47 -14.63
CA SER A 210 -49.94 -6.96 -14.69
C SER A 210 -51.03 -8.04 -14.83
N GLU A 211 -50.65 -9.28 -15.18
CA GLU A 211 -51.54 -10.46 -15.20
C GLU A 211 -51.54 -11.20 -13.84
N ARG A 212 -50.74 -10.73 -12.88
CA ARG A 212 -50.51 -11.27 -11.52
C ARG A 212 -49.67 -12.53 -11.46
N ASP A 213 -49.01 -12.90 -12.56
CA ASP A 213 -48.09 -14.02 -12.59
C ASP A 213 -46.72 -13.64 -12.02
N THR A 214 -46.03 -14.63 -11.48
CA THR A 214 -44.67 -14.46 -10.92
C THR A 214 -43.67 -14.89 -11.99
N LEU A 215 -42.95 -13.93 -12.58
CA LEU A 215 -42.10 -14.18 -13.75
C LEU A 215 -40.96 -15.19 -13.45
N MET A 216 -40.33 -15.06 -12.28
CA MET A 216 -39.34 -16.01 -11.73
C MET A 216 -39.48 -16.08 -10.21
N THR A 217 -39.04 -17.19 -9.61
CA THR A 217 -38.97 -17.37 -8.16
C THR A 217 -37.79 -16.63 -7.53
N GLN A 218 -37.89 -16.38 -6.21
CA GLN A 218 -36.80 -15.86 -5.39
C GLN A 218 -35.50 -16.67 -5.58
N LEU A 219 -35.60 -18.01 -5.60
CA LEU A 219 -34.44 -18.89 -5.73
C LEU A 219 -33.78 -18.79 -7.11
N PHE A 220 -34.55 -18.63 -8.19
CA PHE A 220 -33.99 -18.46 -9.52
C PHE A 220 -33.14 -17.19 -9.63
N LEU A 221 -33.66 -16.06 -9.13
CA LEU A 221 -32.96 -14.77 -9.10
C LEU A 221 -31.67 -14.83 -8.26
N LEU A 222 -31.73 -15.49 -7.10
CA LEU A 222 -30.58 -15.68 -6.22
C LEU A 222 -29.49 -16.57 -6.84
N ASN A 223 -29.85 -17.60 -7.63
CA ASN A 223 -28.89 -18.55 -8.23
C ASN A 223 -28.36 -18.12 -9.61
N ASN A 224 -29.09 -17.26 -10.33
CA ASN A 224 -28.75 -16.84 -11.69
C ASN A 224 -28.61 -15.31 -11.88
N PRO A 225 -27.88 -14.58 -11.00
CA PRO A 225 -27.53 -13.19 -11.29
C PRO A 225 -26.59 -13.11 -12.49
N SER A 226 -27.04 -12.45 -13.55
CA SER A 226 -26.22 -12.00 -14.68
C SER A 226 -26.78 -10.69 -15.24
N ALA A 227 -25.93 -9.87 -15.87
CA ALA A 227 -26.35 -8.63 -16.51
C ALA A 227 -27.24 -8.87 -17.75
N GLU A 228 -27.07 -10.01 -18.41
CA GLU A 228 -27.93 -10.46 -19.52
C GLU A 228 -29.35 -10.76 -19.04
N MET A 229 -29.48 -11.59 -17.99
CA MET A 229 -30.78 -11.93 -17.40
C MET A 229 -31.46 -10.68 -16.81
N GLU A 230 -30.71 -9.83 -16.09
CA GLU A 230 -31.20 -8.52 -15.62
C GLU A 230 -31.78 -7.68 -16.77
N ASN A 231 -31.06 -7.58 -17.89
CA ASN A 231 -31.54 -6.84 -19.05
C ASN A 231 -32.84 -7.41 -19.63
N ARG A 232 -32.95 -8.74 -19.79
CA ARG A 232 -34.16 -9.40 -20.32
C ARG A 232 -35.37 -9.23 -19.40
N ILE A 233 -35.18 -9.32 -18.08
CA ILE A 233 -36.24 -9.08 -17.08
C ILE A 233 -36.71 -7.61 -17.15
N MET A 234 -35.75 -6.67 -17.23
CA MET A 234 -36.04 -5.25 -17.33
C MET A 234 -36.80 -4.89 -18.63
N ASP A 235 -36.44 -5.50 -19.76
CA ASP A 235 -37.15 -5.31 -21.03
C ASP A 235 -38.59 -5.85 -20.97
N TYR A 236 -38.80 -6.99 -20.30
CA TYR A 236 -40.13 -7.52 -20.05
C TYR A 236 -40.96 -6.60 -19.13
N PHE A 237 -40.43 -6.15 -17.98
CA PHE A 237 -41.18 -5.25 -17.07
C PHE A 237 -41.45 -3.87 -17.69
N LEU A 238 -40.58 -3.38 -18.57
CA LEU A 238 -40.82 -2.19 -19.39
C LEU A 238 -41.97 -2.42 -20.39
N TRP A 239 -42.01 -3.57 -21.06
CA TRP A 239 -43.11 -3.95 -21.94
C TRP A 239 -44.43 -4.09 -21.19
N ASP A 240 -44.45 -4.79 -20.04
CA ASP A 240 -45.65 -4.99 -19.23
C ASP A 240 -46.19 -3.67 -18.67
N THR A 241 -45.32 -2.77 -18.21
CA THR A 241 -45.71 -1.42 -17.77
C THR A 241 -46.36 -0.62 -18.92
N ARG A 242 -45.76 -0.64 -20.12
CA ARG A 242 -46.32 0.04 -21.30
C ARG A 242 -47.60 -0.65 -21.82
N ARG A 243 -47.73 -1.97 -21.66
CA ARG A 243 -48.94 -2.75 -21.99
C ARG A 243 -50.08 -2.44 -21.02
N PHE A 244 -49.80 -2.29 -19.72
CA PHE A 244 -50.81 -1.90 -18.73
C PHE A 244 -51.43 -0.53 -19.02
N TYR A 245 -50.71 0.37 -19.70
CA TYR A 245 -51.33 1.57 -20.25
C TYR A 245 -52.43 1.25 -21.27
N THR A 246 -52.14 0.43 -22.29
CA THR A 246 -53.08 0.15 -23.39
C THR A 246 -54.19 -0.84 -23.00
N THR A 247 -53.96 -1.75 -22.05
CA THR A 247 -54.95 -2.76 -21.63
C THR A 247 -55.80 -2.34 -20.43
N TYR A 248 -55.38 -1.34 -19.65
CA TYR A 248 -56.10 -0.93 -18.44
C TYR A 248 -56.22 0.59 -18.24
N LEU A 249 -55.13 1.37 -18.34
CA LEU A 249 -55.17 2.79 -17.94
C LEU A 249 -55.78 3.74 -18.98
N ALA A 250 -55.70 3.43 -20.27
CA ALA A 250 -56.12 4.31 -21.36
C ALA A 250 -57.54 4.87 -21.16
N ASP A 251 -58.50 3.98 -20.88
CA ASP A 251 -59.93 4.30 -20.75
C ASP A 251 -60.35 4.83 -19.37
N LYS A 252 -59.41 4.97 -18.41
CA LYS A 252 -59.74 5.43 -17.05
C LYS A 252 -59.99 6.94 -17.03
N THR A 253 -61.20 7.33 -16.63
CA THR A 253 -61.66 8.73 -16.57
C THR A 253 -61.41 9.42 -15.23
N ASP A 254 -61.01 8.67 -14.19
CA ASP A 254 -60.71 9.21 -12.85
C ASP A 254 -59.64 10.33 -12.92
N SER A 255 -59.86 11.42 -12.18
CA SER A 255 -58.98 12.59 -12.18
C SER A 255 -57.56 12.27 -11.70
N THR A 256 -57.37 11.24 -10.88
CA THR A 256 -56.08 10.75 -10.40
C THR A 256 -55.14 10.36 -11.54
N PHE A 257 -55.65 9.66 -12.56
CA PHE A 257 -54.83 9.21 -13.70
C PHE A 257 -54.51 10.34 -14.69
N ASN A 258 -55.37 11.37 -14.74
CA ASN A 258 -55.32 12.47 -15.70
C ASN A 258 -54.75 13.77 -15.07
N THR A 259 -54.33 13.74 -13.80
CA THR A 259 -53.67 14.86 -13.11
C THR A 259 -52.25 15.05 -13.62
N ILE A 260 -51.88 16.28 -13.95
CA ILE A 260 -50.52 16.65 -14.38
C ILE A 260 -49.62 16.85 -13.15
N TYR A 261 -48.53 16.09 -13.06
CA TYR A 261 -47.56 16.22 -11.97
C TYR A 261 -46.77 17.54 -12.07
N ARG A 262 -46.62 18.23 -10.94
CA ARG A 262 -45.94 19.55 -10.88
C ARG A 262 -44.45 19.47 -10.59
N THR A 263 -43.98 18.31 -10.14
CA THR A 263 -42.63 18.05 -9.64
C THR A 263 -42.20 16.62 -9.95
N GLY A 264 -40.89 16.35 -9.87
CA GLY A 264 -40.33 15.01 -10.05
C GLY A 264 -40.06 14.63 -11.51
N ARG A 265 -39.66 13.37 -11.74
CA ARG A 265 -39.31 12.79 -13.06
C ARG A 265 -40.41 13.02 -14.11
N PHE A 266 -41.67 12.89 -13.73
CA PHE A 266 -42.84 13.02 -14.61
C PHE A 266 -43.47 14.43 -14.58
N LYS A 267 -42.71 15.47 -14.20
CA LYS A 267 -43.19 16.86 -14.21
C LYS A 267 -43.71 17.27 -15.60
N GLY A 268 -44.94 17.80 -15.64
CA GLY A 268 -45.62 18.19 -16.89
C GLY A 268 -46.33 17.04 -17.60
N GLN A 269 -46.28 15.82 -17.05
CA GLN A 269 -46.92 14.62 -17.58
C GLN A 269 -48.03 14.13 -16.63
N THR A 270 -48.92 13.27 -17.12
CA THR A 270 -49.94 12.56 -16.30
C THR A 270 -49.47 11.16 -15.89
N MET A 271 -50.24 10.43 -15.05
CA MET A 271 -49.92 9.02 -14.79
C MET A 271 -50.04 8.17 -16.05
N LYS A 272 -51.01 8.47 -16.93
CA LYS A 272 -51.15 7.78 -18.22
C LYS A 272 -49.88 7.89 -19.06
N ASP A 273 -49.28 9.08 -19.10
CA ASP A 273 -48.01 9.34 -19.79
C ASP A 273 -46.84 8.61 -19.12
N ALA A 274 -46.77 8.62 -17.78
CA ALA A 274 -45.71 7.95 -17.00
C ALA A 274 -45.69 6.42 -17.15
N PHE A 275 -46.79 5.80 -17.61
CA PHE A 275 -46.83 4.40 -18.05
C PHE A 275 -46.60 4.25 -19.56
N ARG A 276 -47.27 5.08 -20.38
CA ARG A 276 -47.19 5.04 -21.86
C ARG A 276 -45.78 5.29 -22.39
N TYR A 277 -45.03 6.18 -21.74
CA TYR A 277 -43.69 6.62 -22.13
C TYR A 277 -42.61 6.23 -21.10
N ALA A 278 -42.90 5.33 -20.15
CA ALA A 278 -41.91 4.79 -19.21
C ALA A 278 -40.66 4.32 -19.96
N GLU A 279 -39.47 4.58 -19.43
CA GLU A 279 -38.17 4.16 -19.99
C GLU A 279 -37.54 3.05 -19.11
N LYS A 280 -36.48 2.37 -19.60
CA LYS A 280 -35.86 1.24 -18.85
C LYS A 280 -35.27 1.74 -17.53
N GLU A 281 -34.79 2.97 -17.56
CA GLU A 281 -34.26 3.78 -16.48
C GLU A 281 -35.32 4.10 -15.42
N ASP A 282 -36.59 4.27 -15.78
CA ASP A 282 -37.69 4.51 -14.84
C ASP A 282 -38.03 3.26 -14.03
N ILE A 283 -38.05 2.11 -14.72
CA ILE A 283 -38.20 0.80 -14.06
C ILE A 283 -37.02 0.56 -13.12
N TYR A 284 -35.79 0.94 -13.51
CA TYR A 284 -34.60 0.74 -12.68
C TYR A 284 -34.64 1.64 -11.44
N ALA A 285 -34.95 2.92 -11.62
CA ALA A 285 -35.10 3.89 -10.53
C ALA A 285 -36.22 3.50 -9.54
N PHE A 286 -37.31 2.92 -10.04
CA PHE A 286 -38.36 2.34 -9.19
C PHE A 286 -37.82 1.14 -8.37
N LEU A 287 -37.12 0.19 -9.00
CA LEU A 287 -36.57 -0.98 -8.32
C LEU A 287 -35.45 -0.62 -7.33
N GLU A 288 -34.62 0.38 -7.64
CA GLU A 288 -33.62 0.95 -6.74
C GLU A 288 -34.27 1.67 -5.54
N PHE A 289 -35.37 2.40 -5.76
CA PHE A 289 -36.20 2.93 -4.67
C PHE A 289 -36.78 1.81 -3.79
N VAL A 290 -37.26 0.71 -4.38
CA VAL A 290 -37.77 -0.45 -3.62
C VAL A 290 -36.66 -1.09 -2.79
N LYS A 291 -35.45 -1.27 -3.35
CA LYS A 291 -34.27 -1.78 -2.63
C LYS A 291 -33.87 -0.86 -1.47
N THR A 292 -33.94 0.46 -1.68
CA THR A 292 -33.56 1.48 -0.67
C THR A 292 -34.60 1.62 0.44
N PHE A 293 -35.88 1.42 0.13
CA PHE A 293 -37.00 1.54 1.08
C PHE A 293 -37.84 0.25 1.18
N PRO A 294 -37.22 -0.90 1.53
CA PRO A 294 -37.82 -2.22 1.32
C PRO A 294 -38.92 -2.60 2.33
N GLY A 295 -39.07 -1.83 3.42
CA GLY A 295 -39.84 -2.23 4.61
C GLY A 295 -41.29 -2.68 4.39
N LYS A 296 -42.01 -2.13 3.40
CA LYS A 296 -43.38 -2.58 3.05
C LYS A 296 -43.43 -3.71 2.01
N TYR A 297 -42.31 -3.94 1.33
CA TYR A 297 -42.16 -4.86 0.20
C TYR A 297 -41.66 -6.24 0.64
N ILE A 298 -40.81 -6.30 1.66
CA ILE A 298 -40.23 -7.53 2.23
C ILE A 298 -41.30 -8.60 2.47
N GLY A 299 -41.01 -9.83 2.02
CA GLY A 299 -41.84 -11.02 2.20
C GLY A 299 -43.06 -11.12 1.27
N LYS A 300 -43.35 -10.07 0.49
CA LYS A 300 -44.64 -9.89 -0.20
C LYS A 300 -44.47 -9.81 -1.71
N MET A 301 -45.24 -10.61 -2.44
CA MET A 301 -45.31 -10.53 -3.90
C MET A 301 -46.23 -9.38 -4.32
N TRP A 302 -45.64 -8.27 -4.76
CA TRP A 302 -46.36 -7.09 -5.23
C TRP A 302 -46.50 -7.09 -6.76
N GLN A 303 -47.60 -6.55 -7.27
CA GLN A 303 -47.76 -6.20 -8.69
C GLN A 303 -46.88 -4.98 -9.01
N LEU A 304 -45.96 -5.12 -9.98
CA LEU A 304 -44.99 -4.08 -10.33
C LEU A 304 -45.71 -2.79 -10.77
N ASN A 305 -46.67 -2.90 -11.69
CA ASN A 305 -47.54 -1.83 -12.14
C ASN A 305 -48.30 -1.10 -10.99
N GLU A 306 -48.89 -1.82 -10.03
CA GLU A 306 -49.58 -1.18 -8.88
C GLU A 306 -48.62 -0.39 -7.99
N THR A 307 -47.42 -0.94 -7.74
CA THR A 307 -46.41 -0.29 -6.92
C THR A 307 -45.64 0.82 -7.63
N TYR A 308 -45.46 0.73 -8.94
CA TYR A 308 -44.95 1.80 -9.81
C TYR A 308 -45.94 2.96 -9.90
N ALA A 309 -47.25 2.71 -10.07
CA ALA A 309 -48.29 3.75 -9.93
C ALA A 309 -48.23 4.44 -8.57
N THR A 310 -48.06 3.66 -7.49
CA THR A 310 -47.90 4.20 -6.13
C THR A 310 -46.65 5.08 -5.98
N TRP A 311 -45.54 4.72 -6.64
CA TRP A 311 -44.30 5.50 -6.66
C TRP A 311 -44.49 6.81 -7.47
N VAL A 312 -45.07 6.72 -8.67
CA VAL A 312 -45.44 7.86 -9.53
C VAL A 312 -46.33 8.88 -8.78
N LEU A 313 -47.34 8.42 -8.04
CA LEU A 313 -48.21 9.27 -7.21
C LEU A 313 -47.46 10.11 -6.15
N ASN A 314 -46.30 9.64 -5.68
CA ASN A 314 -45.52 10.30 -4.63
C ASN A 314 -44.48 11.30 -5.17
N ASN A 315 -44.66 11.80 -6.41
CA ASN A 315 -43.86 12.88 -7.03
C ASN A 315 -42.35 12.56 -7.18
N VAL A 316 -42.04 11.28 -7.42
CA VAL A 316 -40.75 10.68 -7.88
C VAL A 316 -39.57 11.65 -8.01
N PRO A 317 -38.55 11.61 -7.13
CA PRO A 317 -37.31 12.33 -7.40
C PRO A 317 -36.64 11.79 -8.68
N PRO A 318 -35.96 12.63 -9.47
CA PRO A 318 -35.23 12.15 -10.65
C PRO A 318 -34.11 11.20 -10.22
N PRO A 319 -33.78 10.16 -11.01
CA PRO A 319 -32.68 9.24 -10.68
C PRO A 319 -31.32 9.93 -10.82
N GLU A 320 -30.66 10.15 -9.69
CA GLU A 320 -29.24 10.53 -9.61
C GLU A 320 -28.51 9.47 -8.77
N LYS A 321 -27.34 9.02 -9.22
CA LYS A 321 -26.55 8.03 -8.46
C LYS A 321 -26.14 8.61 -7.10
N GLY A 322 -26.53 7.94 -6.01
CA GLY A 322 -26.18 8.33 -4.64
C GLY A 322 -27.11 9.37 -4.02
N GLN A 323 -28.43 9.21 -4.13
CA GLN A 323 -29.39 10.17 -3.57
C GLN A 323 -29.40 10.21 -2.05
N ASN A 324 -28.89 11.33 -1.52
CA ASN A 324 -28.94 11.72 -0.12
C ASN A 324 -30.36 12.20 0.27
N TRP A 325 -31.36 11.33 0.12
CA TRP A 325 -32.80 11.63 0.25
C TRP A 325 -33.12 12.40 1.55
N LEU A 326 -32.52 11.98 2.67
CA LEU A 326 -32.75 12.56 3.99
C LEU A 326 -32.32 14.03 4.05
N LEU A 327 -31.20 14.39 3.40
CA LEU A 327 -30.72 15.77 3.35
C LEU A 327 -31.76 16.71 2.74
N ARG A 328 -32.45 16.29 1.68
CA ARG A 328 -33.50 17.08 1.05
C ARG A 328 -34.70 17.28 1.98
N PHE A 329 -35.25 16.20 2.55
CA PHE A 329 -36.39 16.32 3.44
C PHE A 329 -36.06 17.06 4.75
N VAL A 330 -34.84 16.93 5.27
CA VAL A 330 -34.35 17.69 6.42
C VAL A 330 -34.11 19.16 6.08
N LYS A 331 -33.64 19.48 4.85
CA LYS A 331 -33.57 20.87 4.37
C LYS A 331 -34.95 21.52 4.32
N GLU A 332 -35.93 20.85 3.71
CA GLU A 332 -37.32 21.32 3.57
C GLU A 332 -38.10 21.36 4.92
N THR A 333 -37.78 20.49 5.89
CA THR A 333 -38.50 20.42 7.18
C THR A 333 -38.10 21.55 8.15
N PRO A 334 -39.04 22.34 8.70
CA PRO A 334 -38.74 23.33 9.75
C PRO A 334 -38.24 22.66 11.04
N LEU A 335 -37.31 23.30 11.76
CA LEU A 335 -36.72 22.75 12.99
C LEU A 335 -37.80 22.41 14.05
N SER A 336 -38.86 23.21 14.16
CA SER A 336 -40.02 22.98 15.04
C SER A 336 -40.90 21.77 14.67
N LYS A 337 -40.62 21.11 13.54
CA LYS A 337 -41.27 19.86 13.10
C LYS A 337 -40.32 18.68 13.01
N ILE A 338 -39.02 18.88 13.26
CA ILE A 338 -38.00 17.84 13.08
C ILE A 338 -38.23 16.65 14.04
N ASP A 339 -38.77 16.89 15.23
CA ASP A 339 -39.10 15.85 16.21
C ASP A 339 -40.15 14.86 15.69
N SER A 340 -41.19 15.39 15.04
CA SER A 340 -42.25 14.58 14.41
C SER A 340 -41.75 13.87 13.15
N PHE A 341 -40.90 14.53 12.37
CA PHE A 341 -40.23 13.94 11.20
C PHE A 341 -39.33 12.76 11.59
N ALA A 342 -38.41 12.95 12.54
CA ALA A 342 -37.49 11.92 13.01
C ALA A 342 -38.23 10.71 13.58
N SER A 343 -39.28 10.94 14.37
CA SER A 343 -40.13 9.87 14.91
C SER A 343 -40.81 9.07 13.79
N LYS A 344 -41.41 9.76 12.81
CA LYS A 344 -42.14 9.15 11.68
C LYS A 344 -41.23 8.36 10.73
N PHE A 345 -40.00 8.81 10.52
CA PHE A 345 -39.05 8.19 9.57
C PHE A 345 -37.93 7.39 10.25
N SER A 346 -38.01 7.20 11.57
CA SER A 346 -37.01 6.53 12.43
C SER A 346 -36.39 5.27 11.82
N TRP A 347 -37.19 4.27 11.42
CA TRP A 347 -36.70 3.03 10.78
C TRP A 347 -35.84 3.28 9.53
N TYR A 348 -36.22 4.25 8.69
CA TYR A 348 -35.48 4.61 7.47
C TYR A 348 -34.19 5.35 7.78
N ILE A 349 -34.13 6.09 8.89
CA ILE A 349 -32.96 6.87 9.31
C ILE A 349 -31.97 6.00 10.10
N ILE A 350 -32.44 4.97 10.81
CA ILE A 350 -31.59 4.01 11.55
C ILE A 350 -30.85 3.06 10.59
N ASN A 351 -31.45 2.71 9.46
CA ASN A 351 -30.82 1.91 8.41
C ASN A 351 -29.97 2.74 7.42
N ASP A 352 -29.92 4.06 7.60
CA ASP A 352 -29.08 4.98 6.82
C ASP A 352 -27.94 5.49 7.71
N SER A 353 -26.76 5.75 7.13
CA SER A 353 -25.61 6.22 7.93
C SER A 353 -25.76 7.71 8.21
N LEU A 354 -26.36 8.07 9.34
CA LEU A 354 -26.42 9.46 9.81
C LEU A 354 -25.04 10.14 9.79
N SER A 355 -23.98 9.41 10.15
CA SER A 355 -22.58 9.86 10.02
C SER A 355 -22.16 10.21 8.59
N GLY A 356 -22.67 9.51 7.57
CA GLY A 356 -22.36 9.80 6.16
C GLY A 356 -22.82 11.19 5.71
N TYR A 357 -23.96 11.66 6.21
CA TYR A 357 -24.51 12.99 5.88
C TYR A 357 -23.60 14.14 6.31
N ARG A 358 -22.77 13.95 7.35
CA ARG A 358 -21.85 14.98 7.86
C ARG A 358 -20.89 15.48 6.80
N ASN A 359 -20.45 14.65 5.84
CA ASN A 359 -19.57 15.11 4.75
C ASN A 359 -20.26 16.16 3.87
N LEU A 360 -21.48 15.85 3.41
CA LEU A 360 -22.32 16.74 2.59
C LEU A 360 -22.55 18.09 3.26
N LEU A 361 -22.65 18.14 4.59
CA LEU A 361 -22.83 19.37 5.35
C LEU A 361 -21.58 20.25 5.43
N ASN A 362 -20.38 19.70 5.18
CA ASN A 362 -19.14 20.50 5.12
C ASN A 362 -18.94 21.15 3.75
N ASP A 363 -19.41 20.49 2.69
CA ASP A 363 -19.36 20.97 1.31
C ASP A 363 -20.32 22.16 1.05
N ILE A 364 -21.20 22.48 2.01
CA ILE A 364 -22.09 23.64 1.94
C ILE A 364 -21.29 24.92 2.25
N SER A 365 -21.15 25.75 1.21
CA SER A 365 -20.47 27.05 1.27
C SER A 365 -21.20 28.10 2.12
N ASP A 366 -22.54 28.02 2.21
CA ASP A 366 -23.33 28.91 3.06
C ASP A 366 -23.27 28.44 4.53
N ASN A 367 -22.58 29.22 5.36
CA ASN A 367 -22.42 28.94 6.79
C ASN A 367 -23.75 28.85 7.55
N GLN A 368 -24.77 29.65 7.20
CA GLN A 368 -26.06 29.67 7.87
C GLN A 368 -26.94 28.49 7.42
N GLU A 369 -26.89 28.10 6.14
CA GLU A 369 -27.55 26.89 5.68
C GLU A 369 -26.93 25.64 6.33
N ALA A 370 -25.60 25.53 6.32
CA ALA A 370 -24.87 24.45 6.97
C ALA A 370 -25.22 24.35 8.46
N LEU A 371 -25.22 25.49 9.18
CA LEU A 371 -25.55 25.55 10.60
C LEU A 371 -26.99 25.12 10.88
N SER A 372 -27.94 25.58 10.06
CA SER A 372 -29.35 25.17 10.13
C SER A 372 -29.51 23.66 9.96
N LEU A 373 -28.80 23.06 9.01
CA LEU A 373 -28.82 21.62 8.77
C LEU A 373 -28.14 20.82 9.88
N TYR A 374 -26.95 21.21 10.34
CA TYR A 374 -26.29 20.59 11.50
C TYR A 374 -27.18 20.61 12.75
N ASN A 375 -27.94 21.69 12.97
CA ASN A 375 -28.91 21.78 14.08
C ASN A 375 -30.04 20.75 13.96
N LYS A 376 -30.60 20.57 12.76
CA LYS A 376 -31.65 19.57 12.50
C LYS A 376 -31.11 18.13 12.61
N PHE A 377 -29.97 17.85 11.98
CA PHE A 377 -29.35 16.52 11.98
C PHE A 377 -28.89 16.10 13.38
N TYR A 378 -28.31 17.01 14.16
CA TYR A 378 -28.00 16.76 15.58
C TYR A 378 -29.28 16.45 16.38
N ARG A 379 -30.38 17.17 16.15
CA ARG A 379 -31.66 16.89 16.81
C ARG A 379 -32.22 15.52 16.43
N ILE A 380 -32.15 15.12 15.16
CA ILE A 380 -32.51 13.76 14.71
C ILE A 380 -31.68 12.71 15.46
N ALA A 381 -30.36 12.87 15.51
CA ALA A 381 -29.46 11.96 16.21
C ALA A 381 -29.76 11.86 17.73
N GLN A 382 -30.19 12.97 18.37
CA GLN A 382 -30.68 12.94 19.76
C GLN A 382 -31.93 12.07 19.92
N ILE A 383 -32.93 12.23 19.04
CA ILE A 383 -34.23 11.54 19.13
C ILE A 383 -34.08 10.04 18.89
N LEU A 384 -33.24 9.65 17.93
CA LEU A 384 -32.92 8.25 17.64
C LEU A 384 -31.86 7.67 18.60
N ASN A 385 -31.40 8.47 19.58
CA ASN A 385 -30.37 8.16 20.56
C ASN A 385 -29.01 7.69 19.99
N ASP A 386 -28.73 7.95 18.71
CA ASP A 386 -27.45 7.64 18.07
C ASP A 386 -26.32 8.52 18.65
N LYS A 387 -25.50 7.92 19.52
CA LYS A 387 -24.36 8.57 20.17
C LYS A 387 -23.20 8.88 19.21
N LYS A 388 -23.04 8.10 18.13
CA LYS A 388 -21.99 8.33 17.13
C LYS A 388 -22.33 9.56 16.30
N ALA A 389 -23.55 9.64 15.75
CA ALA A 389 -24.00 10.82 15.02
C ALA A 389 -24.14 12.05 15.93
N GLN A 390 -24.59 11.90 17.19
CA GLN A 390 -24.58 13.00 18.17
C GLN A 390 -23.17 13.59 18.33
N LEU A 391 -22.15 12.74 18.51
CA LEU A 391 -20.75 13.13 18.65
C LEU A 391 -20.21 13.81 17.38
N GLU A 392 -20.41 13.20 16.22
CA GLU A 392 -19.89 13.73 14.94
C GLU A 392 -20.52 15.09 14.60
N PHE A 393 -21.84 15.25 14.76
CA PHE A 393 -22.50 16.52 14.42
C PHE A 393 -22.07 17.67 15.34
N VAL A 394 -21.85 17.46 16.65
CA VAL A 394 -21.31 18.55 17.51
C VAL A 394 -19.84 18.83 17.24
N TYR A 395 -19.02 17.80 16.98
CA TYR A 395 -17.62 18.01 16.62
C TYR A 395 -17.49 18.84 15.34
N TYR A 396 -18.10 18.39 14.23
CA TYR A 396 -17.99 19.10 12.96
C TYR A 396 -18.70 20.49 13.02
N ARG A 397 -19.84 20.65 13.73
CA ARG A 397 -20.44 21.98 13.94
C ARG A 397 -19.55 22.93 14.77
N SER A 398 -18.71 22.42 15.67
CA SER A 398 -17.74 23.27 16.39
C SER A 398 -16.70 23.92 15.46
N TYR A 399 -16.31 23.25 14.37
CA TYR A 399 -15.45 23.83 13.32
C TYR A 399 -16.22 24.81 12.43
N LEU A 400 -17.50 24.56 12.16
CA LEU A 400 -18.34 25.54 11.46
C LEU A 400 -18.48 26.84 12.28
N TYR A 401 -18.69 26.75 13.59
CA TYR A 401 -18.67 27.92 14.47
C TYR A 401 -17.30 28.64 14.46
N GLN A 402 -16.18 27.91 14.39
CA GLN A 402 -14.85 28.53 14.20
C GLN A 402 -14.73 29.26 12.86
N ARG A 403 -15.26 28.68 11.77
CA ARG A 403 -15.36 29.30 10.42
C ARG A 403 -16.28 30.53 10.38
N MET A 404 -17.11 30.72 11.42
CA MET A 404 -17.99 31.88 11.65
C MET A 404 -17.46 32.83 12.73
N ASP A 405 -16.27 32.58 13.28
CA ASP A 405 -15.64 33.24 14.44
C ASP A 405 -16.44 33.19 15.77
N ASP A 406 -17.52 32.40 15.83
CA ASP A 406 -18.36 32.17 17.00
C ASP A 406 -17.66 31.24 18.01
N THR A 407 -16.62 31.77 18.63
CA THR A 407 -15.78 31.10 19.62
C THR A 407 -16.58 30.60 20.84
N PRO A 408 -17.62 31.31 21.35
CA PRO A 408 -18.48 30.79 22.42
C PRO A 408 -19.24 29.50 22.04
N ASN A 409 -19.93 29.46 20.89
CA ASN A 409 -20.66 28.26 20.48
C ASN A 409 -19.71 27.13 20.02
N ALA A 410 -18.57 27.47 19.41
CA ALA A 410 -17.50 26.50 19.14
C ALA A 410 -17.02 25.79 20.42
N MET A 411 -16.74 26.56 21.48
CA MET A 411 -16.29 26.01 22.78
C MET A 411 -17.39 25.18 23.47
N ARG A 412 -18.67 25.57 23.37
CA ARG A 412 -19.80 24.75 23.86
C ARG A 412 -19.81 23.38 23.18
N ASP A 413 -19.70 23.37 21.85
CA ASP A 413 -19.86 22.15 21.05
C ASP A 413 -18.63 21.24 21.09
N ALA A 414 -17.42 21.81 21.14
CA ALA A 414 -16.20 21.05 21.38
C ALA A 414 -16.21 20.39 22.77
N LYS A 415 -16.76 21.07 23.80
CA LYS A 415 -16.99 20.47 25.12
C LYS A 415 -18.07 19.38 25.10
N ALA A 416 -19.11 19.52 24.28
CA ALA A 416 -20.10 18.46 24.09
C ALA A 416 -19.49 17.23 23.40
N ALA A 417 -18.61 17.42 22.41
CA ALA A 417 -17.84 16.33 21.80
C ALA A 417 -16.94 15.63 22.84
N TYR A 418 -16.21 16.40 23.66
CA TYR A 418 -15.34 15.89 24.71
C TYR A 418 -16.10 15.12 25.79
N ALA A 419 -17.31 15.55 26.15
CA ALA A 419 -18.17 14.82 27.09
C ALA A 419 -18.72 13.50 26.52
N LEU A 420 -18.79 13.35 25.19
CA LEU A 420 -19.20 12.12 24.51
C LEU A 420 -18.02 11.18 24.22
N ASN A 421 -16.82 11.71 23.99
CA ASN A 421 -15.58 10.94 23.87
C ASN A 421 -14.36 11.77 24.31
N SER A 422 -13.96 11.62 25.57
CA SER A 422 -12.82 12.32 26.17
C SER A 422 -11.45 11.73 25.80
N HIS A 423 -11.42 10.57 25.12
CA HIS A 423 -10.19 9.83 24.80
C HIS A 423 -9.69 10.07 23.35
N SER A 424 -10.50 10.71 22.50
CA SER A 424 -10.08 11.07 21.15
C SER A 424 -9.09 12.23 21.17
N SER A 425 -7.89 11.99 20.63
CA SER A 425 -6.84 12.98 20.42
C SER A 425 -7.33 14.27 19.77
N ASP A 426 -8.22 14.15 18.80
CA ASP A 426 -8.57 15.25 17.89
C ASP A 426 -9.65 16.13 18.53
N ILE A 427 -10.53 15.53 19.34
CA ILE A 427 -11.47 16.23 20.23
C ILE A 427 -10.72 17.01 21.31
N VAL A 428 -9.74 16.38 21.96
CA VAL A 428 -8.89 17.06 22.96
C VAL A 428 -8.11 18.20 22.31
N SER A 429 -7.56 18.00 21.11
CA SER A 429 -6.82 19.02 20.36
C SER A 429 -7.70 20.20 19.92
N ASN A 430 -8.94 19.96 19.50
CA ASN A 430 -9.92 21.00 19.17
C ASN A 430 -10.28 21.87 20.40
N VAL A 431 -10.54 21.23 21.56
CA VAL A 431 -10.78 21.97 22.82
C VAL A 431 -9.54 22.75 23.25
N ALA A 432 -8.34 22.17 23.09
CA ALA A 432 -7.07 22.82 23.42
C ALA A 432 -6.77 24.02 22.51
N TYR A 433 -7.03 23.92 21.19
CA TYR A 433 -6.96 25.04 20.25
C TYR A 433 -7.90 26.17 20.67
N LEU A 434 -9.15 25.86 21.04
CA LEU A 434 -10.12 26.86 21.48
C LEU A 434 -9.76 27.52 22.82
N TYR A 435 -8.95 26.88 23.67
CA TYR A 435 -8.32 27.53 24.83
C TYR A 435 -7.13 28.40 24.43
N ALA A 436 -6.25 27.94 23.53
CA ALA A 436 -5.12 28.72 23.03
C ALA A 436 -5.57 30.00 22.30
N LYS A 437 -6.64 29.95 21.50
CA LYS A 437 -7.28 31.12 20.86
C LYS A 437 -7.81 32.15 21.88
N GLN A 438 -8.04 31.74 23.13
CA GLN A 438 -8.44 32.63 24.24
C GLN A 438 -7.25 33.04 25.13
N GLU A 439 -6.00 32.79 24.69
CA GLU A 439 -4.75 32.92 25.45
C GLU A 439 -4.74 32.14 26.80
N LYS A 440 -5.61 31.14 26.96
CA LYS A 440 -5.73 30.29 28.16
C LYS A 440 -4.77 29.10 28.08
N TYR A 441 -3.48 29.40 27.98
CA TYR A 441 -2.44 28.42 27.69
C TYR A 441 -2.33 27.31 28.74
N ASP A 442 -2.53 27.58 30.03
CA ASP A 442 -2.48 26.52 31.06
C ASP A 442 -3.58 25.46 30.85
N SER A 443 -4.81 25.88 30.53
CA SER A 443 -5.91 24.96 30.17
C SER A 443 -5.64 24.18 28.88
N CYS A 444 -4.85 24.74 27.96
CA CYS A 444 -4.39 24.06 26.75
C CYS A 444 -3.32 23.00 27.10
N PHE A 445 -2.33 23.35 27.92
CA PHE A 445 -1.25 22.45 28.34
C PHE A 445 -1.76 21.30 29.23
N MET A 446 -2.72 21.56 30.12
CA MET A 446 -3.40 20.51 30.91
C MET A 446 -4.06 19.42 30.05
N LEU A 447 -4.47 19.75 28.81
CA LEU A 447 -5.06 18.80 27.86
C LEU A 447 -4.01 18.13 26.98
N LEU A 448 -2.99 18.86 26.53
CA LEU A 448 -2.02 18.39 25.53
C LEU A 448 -0.75 17.76 26.12
N ASP A 449 -0.23 18.25 27.25
CA ASP A 449 0.97 17.68 27.88
C ASP A 449 0.77 16.19 28.26
N PRO A 450 -0.40 15.72 28.75
CA PRO A 450 -0.67 14.30 28.94
C PRO A 450 -0.83 13.54 27.62
N LEU A 451 -1.49 14.16 26.62
CA LEU A 451 -1.82 13.53 25.34
C LEU A 451 -0.56 13.23 24.51
N VAL A 452 0.42 14.14 24.48
CA VAL A 452 1.72 13.97 23.82
C VAL A 452 2.61 12.95 24.58
N LYS A 453 2.51 12.87 25.92
CA LYS A 453 3.20 11.84 26.72
C LYS A 453 2.62 10.44 26.48
N ALA A 454 1.31 10.31 26.34
CA ALA A 454 0.64 9.05 26.05
C ALA A 454 0.80 8.60 24.59
N ASN A 455 0.87 9.55 23.65
CA ASN A 455 0.97 9.29 22.21
C ASN A 455 2.25 9.92 21.65
N PRO A 456 3.46 9.42 22.00
CA PRO A 456 4.71 10.04 21.57
C PRO A 456 4.88 10.08 20.05
N ASP A 457 4.22 9.20 19.31
CA ASP A 457 4.28 9.13 17.84
C ASP A 457 3.35 10.15 17.16
N ARG A 458 2.42 10.79 17.89
CA ARG A 458 1.53 11.86 17.37
C ARG A 458 2.25 13.20 17.35
N TYR A 459 3.18 13.33 16.42
CA TYR A 459 4.02 14.52 16.22
C TYR A 459 3.22 15.76 15.78
N ASP A 460 2.03 15.60 15.21
CA ASP A 460 1.06 16.66 14.91
C ASP A 460 0.57 17.35 16.19
N ILE A 461 0.26 16.58 17.23
CA ILE A 461 -0.15 17.09 18.54
C ILE A 461 1.04 17.76 19.23
N ALA A 462 2.24 17.18 19.09
CA ALA A 462 3.48 17.77 19.59
C ALA A 462 3.82 19.11 18.89
N GLY A 463 3.62 19.21 17.57
CA GLY A 463 3.82 20.44 16.80
C GLY A 463 2.87 21.57 17.21
N ASN A 464 1.58 21.24 17.36
CA ASN A 464 0.57 22.18 17.89
C ASN A 464 0.89 22.63 19.32
N LEU A 465 1.26 21.70 20.20
CA LEU A 465 1.70 22.02 21.56
C LEU A 465 2.95 22.91 21.56
N GLY A 466 3.94 22.61 20.71
CA GLY A 466 5.14 23.43 20.53
C GLY A 466 4.80 24.86 20.14
N TRP A 467 3.90 25.04 19.17
CA TRP A 467 3.38 26.36 18.80
C TRP A 467 2.69 27.08 19.97
N TYR A 468 1.81 26.42 20.72
CA TYR A 468 1.17 27.06 21.89
C TYR A 468 2.17 27.37 23.02
N LYS A 469 3.28 26.62 23.14
CA LYS A 469 4.39 26.94 24.05
C LYS A 469 5.19 28.15 23.55
N ILE A 470 5.40 28.33 22.24
CA ILE A 470 5.94 29.56 21.63
C ILE A 470 5.04 30.75 21.99
N LEU A 471 3.72 30.63 21.77
CA LEU A 471 2.75 31.69 22.08
C LEU A 471 2.69 32.07 23.58
N ALA A 472 3.04 31.13 24.47
CA ALA A 472 3.16 31.35 25.91
C ALA A 472 4.57 31.81 26.36
N GLY A 473 5.50 32.11 25.44
CA GLY A 473 6.87 32.54 25.77
C GLY A 473 7.83 31.41 26.16
N LYS A 474 7.39 30.14 26.16
CA LYS A 474 8.09 28.96 26.72
C LYS A 474 9.00 28.29 25.69
N MET A 475 9.97 29.03 25.16
CA MET A 475 10.83 28.58 24.04
C MET A 475 11.66 27.33 24.36
N ASP A 476 12.07 27.14 25.63
CA ASP A 476 12.81 25.95 26.07
C ASP A 476 11.94 24.68 26.15
N GLU A 477 10.64 24.80 26.41
CA GLU A 477 9.70 23.69 26.27
C GLU A 477 9.37 23.43 24.78
N ALA A 478 9.24 24.50 24.00
CA ALA A 478 8.84 24.44 22.59
C ALA A 478 9.89 23.80 21.67
N VAL A 479 11.18 24.11 21.84
CA VAL A 479 12.24 23.69 20.91
C VAL A 479 12.28 22.18 20.67
N THR A 480 12.12 21.37 21.72
CA THR A 480 12.09 19.90 21.63
C THR A 480 10.85 19.38 20.90
N LEU A 481 9.71 20.02 21.10
CA LEU A 481 8.43 19.66 20.46
C LEU A 481 8.42 20.01 18.97
N CYS A 482 8.82 21.24 18.64
CA CYS A 482 8.93 21.70 17.26
C CYS A 482 10.00 20.93 16.47
N LYS A 483 11.15 20.63 17.11
CA LYS A 483 12.17 19.73 16.54
C LYS A 483 11.56 18.38 16.18
N LYS A 484 10.83 17.74 17.11
CA LYS A 484 10.24 16.42 16.88
C LYS A 484 9.21 16.44 15.74
N ALA A 485 8.36 17.47 15.67
CA ALA A 485 7.42 17.64 14.57
C ALA A 485 8.12 17.75 13.21
N TYR A 486 9.17 18.59 13.12
CA TYR A 486 9.97 18.75 11.91
C TYR A 486 10.76 17.49 11.51
N GLU A 487 11.30 16.73 12.47
CA GLU A 487 12.04 15.48 12.19
C GLU A 487 11.15 14.32 11.72
N ASN A 488 9.84 14.36 12.01
CA ASN A 488 8.88 13.35 11.55
C ASN A 488 8.20 13.75 10.22
N GLU A 489 7.93 15.04 10.01
CA GLU A 489 7.33 15.56 8.77
C GLU A 489 8.09 16.80 8.26
N SER A 490 9.31 16.59 7.78
CA SER A 490 10.20 17.66 7.30
C SER A 490 9.71 18.35 6.01
N GLY A 491 8.66 17.82 5.38
CA GLY A 491 7.94 18.43 4.25
C GLY A 491 6.88 19.45 4.67
N SER A 492 6.58 19.59 5.96
CA SER A 492 5.65 20.61 6.47
C SER A 492 6.33 21.99 6.55
N TYR A 493 5.78 22.98 5.85
CA TYR A 493 6.29 24.36 5.93
C TYR A 493 6.09 24.96 7.33
N SER A 494 5.03 24.56 8.04
CA SER A 494 4.68 25.10 9.37
C SER A 494 5.52 24.49 10.49
N TYR A 495 5.86 23.19 10.43
CA TYR A 495 6.78 22.61 11.41
C TYR A 495 8.22 23.14 11.21
N ALA A 496 8.63 23.35 9.97
CA ALA A 496 9.90 24.01 9.66
C ALA A 496 9.94 25.46 10.20
N VAL A 497 8.91 26.27 9.95
CA VAL A 497 8.89 27.66 10.44
C VAL A 497 8.83 27.72 11.97
N ASN A 498 7.98 26.90 12.61
CA ASN A 498 7.86 26.85 14.06
C ASN A 498 9.18 26.47 14.74
N TYR A 499 9.92 25.49 14.20
CA TYR A 499 11.23 25.15 14.72
C TYR A 499 12.23 26.31 14.53
N GLY A 500 12.22 26.97 13.37
CA GLY A 500 12.97 28.21 13.12
C GLY A 500 12.67 29.33 14.12
N HIS A 501 11.39 29.55 14.45
CA HIS A 501 10.96 30.54 15.43
C HIS A 501 11.54 30.28 16.83
N THR A 502 11.72 29.01 17.25
CA THR A 502 12.37 28.70 18.55
C THR A 502 13.85 29.09 18.60
N PHE A 503 14.52 29.26 17.46
CA PHE A 503 15.87 29.81 17.38
C PHE A 503 15.87 31.34 17.32
N LEU A 504 14.98 31.93 16.50
CA LEU A 504 14.83 33.39 16.38
C LEU A 504 14.49 34.04 17.73
N LEU A 505 13.48 33.51 18.42
CA LEU A 505 13.01 33.98 19.73
C LEU A 505 13.94 33.58 20.89
N LYS A 506 15.17 33.17 20.55
CA LYS A 506 16.31 32.96 21.46
C LYS A 506 17.58 33.67 20.95
N GLY A 507 17.42 34.67 20.06
CA GLY A 507 18.51 35.50 19.52
C GLY A 507 19.42 34.82 18.49
N ARG A 508 18.99 33.71 17.87
CA ARG A 508 19.81 32.91 16.94
C ARG A 508 19.29 32.99 15.50
N ALA A 509 19.29 34.21 14.94
CA ALA A 509 18.72 34.52 13.62
C ALA A 509 19.27 33.61 12.49
N ASP A 510 20.59 33.34 12.46
CA ASP A 510 21.18 32.52 11.40
C ASP A 510 20.79 31.04 11.50
N SER A 511 20.63 30.51 12.72
CA SER A 511 20.05 29.17 12.91
C SER A 511 18.59 29.11 12.45
N ALA A 512 17.83 30.20 12.67
CA ALA A 512 16.45 30.29 12.21
C ALA A 512 16.33 30.34 10.67
N ARG A 513 17.20 31.11 10.00
CA ARG A 513 17.25 31.23 8.52
C ARG A 513 17.38 29.88 7.81
N VAL A 514 18.10 28.90 8.38
CA VAL A 514 18.19 27.53 7.84
C VAL A 514 16.82 26.86 7.75
N TYR A 515 15.99 26.97 8.80
CA TYR A 515 14.66 26.37 8.83
C TYR A 515 13.61 27.22 8.09
N TYR A 516 13.81 28.54 8.00
CA TYR A 516 12.99 29.40 7.13
C TYR A 516 13.24 29.11 5.65
N ALA A 517 14.47 28.79 5.22
CA ALA A 517 14.73 28.28 3.88
C ALA A 517 13.94 26.99 3.60
N LYS A 518 13.93 26.04 4.55
CA LYS A 518 13.15 24.79 4.45
C LYS A 518 11.64 25.04 4.45
N SER A 519 11.15 25.99 5.24
CA SER A 519 9.75 26.41 5.19
C SER A 519 9.36 26.94 3.80
N LEU A 520 10.18 27.83 3.23
CA LEU A 520 9.95 28.39 1.89
C LEU A 520 9.99 27.33 0.78
N GLU A 521 10.89 26.34 0.88
CA GLU A 521 10.97 25.21 -0.06
C GLU A 521 9.72 24.32 -0.04
N ASN A 522 9.02 24.26 1.10
CA ASN A 522 7.84 23.43 1.33
C ASN A 522 6.49 24.15 1.04
N LEU A 523 6.50 25.42 0.60
CA LEU A 523 5.27 26.17 0.28
C LEU A 523 4.61 25.66 -1.00
N TYR A 524 3.28 25.49 -0.99
CA TYR A 524 2.54 25.05 -2.17
C TYR A 524 1.85 26.23 -2.89
N ASN A 525 1.13 27.08 -2.18
CA ASN A 525 0.41 28.25 -2.70
C ASN A 525 1.03 29.57 -2.21
N PRO A 526 0.80 30.71 -2.91
CA PRO A 526 1.27 32.02 -2.45
C PRO A 526 0.61 32.48 -1.14
N THR A 527 -0.59 31.99 -0.83
CA THR A 527 -1.32 32.24 0.41
C THR A 527 -0.66 31.60 1.62
N ASP A 528 -0.04 30.42 1.46
CA ASP A 528 0.57 29.65 2.54
C ASP A 528 1.67 30.45 3.26
N TYR A 529 2.39 31.31 2.51
CA TYR A 529 3.38 32.23 3.05
C TYR A 529 2.76 33.41 3.82
N ALA A 530 1.67 33.97 3.28
CA ALA A 530 1.01 35.16 3.82
C ALA A 530 0.17 34.85 5.08
N ASP A 531 -0.53 33.72 5.10
CA ASP A 531 -1.38 33.29 6.21
C ASP A 531 -0.62 32.48 7.28
N GLY A 532 0.54 31.91 6.93
CA GLY A 532 1.47 31.26 7.84
C GLY A 532 2.67 32.17 8.17
N PRO A 533 3.91 31.84 7.74
CA PRO A 533 5.15 32.47 8.20
C PRO A 533 5.14 33.99 8.36
N LYS A 534 4.59 34.75 7.40
CA LYS A 534 4.54 36.22 7.50
C LYS A 534 3.70 36.70 8.70
N LYS A 535 2.56 36.05 8.94
CA LYS A 535 1.61 36.36 10.01
C LYS A 535 2.22 36.13 11.40
N ASP A 536 3.11 35.15 11.49
CA ASP A 536 3.85 34.84 12.72
C ASP A 536 4.80 36.00 13.10
N PHE A 537 5.47 36.63 12.11
CA PHE A 537 6.25 37.85 12.33
C PHE A 537 5.37 39.05 12.73
N GLU A 538 4.21 39.25 12.09
CA GLU A 538 3.23 40.29 12.46
C GLU A 538 2.80 40.15 13.94
N LEU A 539 2.60 38.91 14.41
CA LEU A 539 2.34 38.60 15.80
C LEU A 539 3.53 38.91 16.72
N PHE A 540 4.76 38.58 16.32
CA PHE A 540 5.96 38.91 17.12
C PHE A 540 6.16 40.42 17.27
N PHE A 541 5.94 41.22 16.22
CA PHE A 541 5.99 42.69 16.32
C PHE A 541 4.92 43.23 17.27
N THR A 542 3.71 42.66 17.22
CA THR A 542 2.57 43.00 18.09
C THR A 542 2.84 42.66 19.55
N LYS A 543 3.38 41.47 19.85
CA LYS A 543 3.80 41.07 21.21
C LYS A 543 5.12 41.70 21.67
N GLY A 544 5.85 42.36 20.77
CA GLY A 544 7.10 43.06 21.04
C GLY A 544 8.36 42.20 21.09
N TRP A 545 8.29 40.92 20.69
CA TRP A 545 9.37 39.95 20.81
C TRP A 545 10.45 40.14 19.74
N HIS A 546 11.72 40.14 20.15
CA HIS A 546 12.90 40.12 19.26
C HIS A 546 12.83 41.07 18.05
N ARG A 547 12.26 42.28 18.22
CA ARG A 547 11.85 43.15 17.11
C ARG A 547 12.89 43.40 16.02
N LYS A 548 14.18 43.53 16.40
CA LYS A 548 15.28 43.68 15.44
C LYS A 548 15.49 42.39 14.64
N ASP A 549 15.82 41.30 15.34
CA ASP A 549 16.09 39.98 14.74
C ASP A 549 14.92 39.51 13.88
N ALA A 550 13.68 39.77 14.33
CA ALA A 550 12.44 39.44 13.62
C ALA A 550 12.26 40.25 12.33
N ALA A 551 12.64 41.53 12.29
CA ALA A 551 12.66 42.33 11.07
C ALA A 551 13.74 41.82 10.09
N GLU A 552 14.98 41.66 10.55
CA GLU A 552 16.10 41.16 9.72
C GLU A 552 15.91 39.71 9.23
N ALA A 553 15.01 38.94 9.86
CA ALA A 553 14.59 37.63 9.41
C ALA A 553 13.40 37.70 8.43
N LEU A 554 12.41 38.57 8.66
CA LEU A 554 11.29 38.77 7.75
C LEU A 554 11.75 39.37 6.42
N ASP A 555 12.57 40.43 6.43
CA ASP A 555 13.09 41.09 5.22
C ASP A 555 13.81 40.09 4.32
N TRP A 556 14.67 39.25 4.92
CA TRP A 556 15.36 38.17 4.22
C TRP A 556 14.38 37.12 3.68
N MET A 557 13.35 36.74 4.46
CA MET A 557 12.39 35.72 4.04
C MET A 557 11.47 36.22 2.91
N GLU A 558 11.09 37.51 2.93
CA GLU A 558 10.37 38.16 1.83
C GLU A 558 11.24 38.28 0.58
N GLU A 559 12.53 38.61 0.70
CA GLU A 559 13.47 38.61 -0.43
C GLU A 559 13.53 37.22 -1.09
N GLN A 560 13.78 36.17 -0.29
CA GLN A 560 13.86 34.79 -0.81
C GLN A 560 12.52 34.33 -1.40
N PHE A 561 11.39 34.67 -0.78
CA PHE A 561 10.07 34.38 -1.33
C PHE A 561 9.86 35.09 -2.67
N ASN A 562 10.03 36.41 -2.74
CA ASN A 562 9.76 37.19 -3.95
C ASN A 562 10.68 36.80 -5.12
N ASN A 563 11.97 36.54 -4.86
CA ASN A 563 12.94 36.20 -5.91
C ASN A 563 12.80 34.75 -6.44
N LYS A 564 12.22 33.82 -5.68
CA LYS A 564 12.17 32.39 -6.04
C LYS A 564 10.80 31.75 -5.78
N TYR A 565 10.38 31.64 -4.53
CA TYR A 565 9.26 30.76 -4.15
C TYR A 565 7.89 31.32 -4.55
N SER A 566 7.77 32.64 -4.72
CA SER A 566 6.58 33.31 -5.27
C SER A 566 6.29 32.85 -6.71
N TYR A 567 7.33 32.60 -7.52
CA TYR A 567 7.18 32.05 -8.88
C TYR A 567 6.73 30.59 -8.85
N ILE A 568 7.38 29.77 -8.01
CA ILE A 568 7.08 28.34 -7.88
C ILE A 568 5.62 28.12 -7.41
N THR A 569 5.22 28.80 -6.33
CA THR A 569 3.86 28.68 -5.76
C THR A 569 2.77 29.21 -6.69
N LYS A 570 3.00 30.31 -7.42
CA LYS A 570 2.09 30.76 -8.50
C LYS A 570 2.00 29.72 -9.62
N GLY A 571 3.12 29.08 -9.96
CA GLY A 571 3.18 27.98 -10.91
C GLY A 571 2.28 26.82 -10.49
N ASN A 572 2.43 26.32 -9.26
CA ASN A 572 1.62 25.22 -8.71
C ASN A 572 0.12 25.47 -8.88
N VAL A 573 -0.38 26.64 -8.45
CA VAL A 573 -1.80 27.01 -8.57
C VAL A 573 -2.29 27.03 -10.03
N VAL A 574 -1.47 27.51 -10.97
CA VAL A 574 -1.82 27.53 -12.40
C VAL A 574 -1.79 26.12 -13.00
N TRP A 575 -0.82 25.29 -12.61
CA TRP A 575 -0.70 23.88 -13.04
C TRP A 575 -1.93 23.07 -12.61
N ASP A 576 -2.32 23.19 -11.35
CA ASP A 576 -3.50 22.54 -10.78
C ASP A 576 -4.80 22.99 -11.48
N THR A 577 -4.92 24.29 -11.76
CA THR A 577 -6.03 24.85 -12.53
C THR A 577 -6.10 24.26 -13.94
N ALA A 578 -4.96 24.16 -14.62
CA ALA A 578 -4.88 23.59 -15.96
C ALA A 578 -5.22 22.08 -15.97
N LYS A 579 -4.73 21.32 -14.99
CA LYS A 579 -5.04 19.89 -14.82
C LYS A 579 -6.53 19.67 -14.57
N LYS A 580 -7.14 20.41 -13.64
CA LYS A 580 -8.59 20.38 -13.36
C LYS A 580 -9.44 20.72 -14.60
N LEU A 581 -8.96 21.65 -15.45
CA LEU A 581 -9.62 21.97 -16.74
C LEU A 581 -9.45 20.86 -17.79
N TYR A 582 -8.28 20.21 -17.85
CA TYR A 582 -8.02 19.07 -18.73
C TYR A 582 -8.91 17.87 -18.38
N ASP A 583 -8.98 17.50 -17.09
CA ASP A 583 -9.78 16.36 -16.62
C ASP A 583 -11.28 16.64 -16.77
N ALA A 584 -11.71 17.90 -16.67
CA ALA A 584 -13.05 18.35 -17.03
C ALA A 584 -13.30 18.46 -18.56
N LYS A 585 -12.38 17.97 -19.40
CA LYS A 585 -12.40 17.97 -20.88
C LYS A 585 -12.53 19.36 -21.52
N LYS A 586 -12.14 20.42 -20.80
CA LYS A 586 -12.13 21.82 -21.27
C LYS A 586 -10.80 22.16 -21.93
N TYR A 587 -10.35 21.31 -22.84
CA TYR A 587 -8.95 21.24 -23.29
C TYR A 587 -8.38 22.55 -23.82
N ARG A 588 -9.17 23.41 -24.50
CA ARG A 588 -8.71 24.74 -24.94
C ARG A 588 -8.32 25.63 -23.76
N LEU A 589 -9.11 25.61 -22.68
CA LEU A 589 -8.83 26.39 -21.46
C LEU A 589 -7.67 25.77 -20.66
N ALA A 590 -7.50 24.44 -20.71
CA ALA A 590 -6.32 23.78 -20.17
C ALA A 590 -5.04 24.24 -20.90
N ALA A 591 -5.03 24.20 -22.24
CA ALA A 591 -3.93 24.70 -23.07
C ALA A 591 -3.59 26.18 -22.79
N ASP A 592 -4.60 27.04 -22.67
CA ASP A 592 -4.39 28.45 -22.32
C ASP A 592 -3.79 28.62 -20.90
N LYS A 593 -4.12 27.72 -19.96
CA LYS A 593 -3.52 27.72 -18.60
C LYS A 593 -2.13 27.08 -18.55
N TRP A 594 -1.84 26.04 -19.33
CA TRP A 594 -0.48 25.51 -19.48
C TRP A 594 0.46 26.55 -20.10
N LYS A 595 -0.02 27.39 -21.03
CA LYS A 595 0.72 28.57 -21.48
C LYS A 595 0.95 29.56 -20.33
N GLN A 596 -0.10 29.88 -19.57
CA GLN A 596 0.06 30.75 -18.39
C GLN A 596 1.09 30.21 -17.38
N TYR A 597 1.22 28.89 -17.21
CA TYR A 597 2.25 28.29 -16.35
C TYR A 597 3.67 28.64 -16.84
N ILE A 598 3.93 28.59 -18.14
CA ILE A 598 5.21 28.99 -18.74
C ILE A 598 5.44 30.50 -18.57
N GLU A 599 4.39 31.31 -18.77
CA GLU A 599 4.46 32.77 -18.57
C GLU A 599 4.81 33.17 -17.13
N VAL A 600 4.39 32.40 -16.11
CA VAL A 600 4.72 32.69 -14.69
C VAL A 600 6.23 32.77 -14.49
N PHE A 601 7.02 31.89 -15.10
CA PHE A 601 8.47 31.83 -14.87
C PHE A 601 9.28 32.85 -15.68
N LYS A 602 8.65 33.72 -16.48
CA LYS A 602 9.35 34.81 -17.16
C LYS A 602 9.88 35.83 -16.14
N GLY A 603 11.18 36.09 -16.22
CA GLY A 603 11.90 36.96 -15.28
C GLY A 603 12.43 36.23 -14.03
N MET A 604 12.08 34.96 -13.81
CA MET A 604 12.78 34.14 -12.81
C MET A 604 14.22 33.90 -13.29
N LYS A 605 15.22 34.21 -12.45
CA LYS A 605 16.65 34.14 -12.80
C LYS A 605 17.08 32.73 -13.23
N GLU A 606 16.57 31.71 -12.54
CA GLU A 606 16.89 30.29 -12.74
C GLU A 606 15.57 29.50 -12.86
N PRO A 607 14.92 29.51 -14.04
CA PRO A 607 13.59 28.96 -14.22
C PRO A 607 13.59 27.41 -14.26
N PRO A 608 12.51 26.73 -13.84
CA PRO A 608 12.44 25.27 -13.77
C PRO A 608 12.28 24.64 -15.16
N LEU A 609 13.38 24.52 -15.91
CA LEU A 609 13.40 24.12 -17.32
C LEU A 609 12.65 22.79 -17.58
N SER A 610 12.81 21.77 -16.73
CA SER A 610 12.09 20.49 -16.92
C SER A 610 10.58 20.61 -16.71
N SER A 611 10.10 21.59 -15.95
CA SER A 611 8.65 21.80 -15.74
C SER A 611 8.04 22.63 -16.88
N ILE A 612 8.80 23.60 -17.39
CA ILE A 612 8.44 24.38 -18.59
C ILE A 612 8.40 23.48 -19.83
N HIS A 613 9.39 22.60 -19.99
CA HIS A 613 9.40 21.53 -20.97
C HIS A 613 8.11 20.69 -20.91
N ASN A 614 7.80 20.13 -19.73
CA ASN A 614 6.60 19.32 -19.54
C ASN A 614 5.31 20.09 -19.85
N ALA A 615 5.26 21.41 -19.58
CA ALA A 615 4.13 22.25 -19.94
C ALA A 615 3.97 22.41 -21.47
N TYR A 616 5.04 22.49 -22.26
CA TYR A 616 4.94 22.45 -23.73
C TYR A 616 4.31 21.13 -24.21
N GLY A 617 4.75 19.99 -23.68
CA GLY A 617 4.12 18.68 -23.92
C GLY A 617 2.63 18.66 -23.57
N TRP A 618 2.24 19.14 -22.39
CA TRP A 618 0.82 19.20 -21.96
C TRP A 618 -0.04 20.16 -22.80
N ILE A 619 0.52 21.23 -23.38
CA ILE A 619 -0.18 22.05 -24.39
C ILE A 619 -0.44 21.22 -25.66
N GLY A 620 0.55 20.45 -26.12
CA GLY A 620 0.42 19.52 -27.24
C GLY A 620 -0.73 18.53 -27.04
N VAL A 621 -0.70 17.78 -25.93
CA VAL A 621 -1.75 16.79 -25.56
C VAL A 621 -3.13 17.45 -25.46
N SER A 622 -3.21 18.64 -24.84
CA SER A 622 -4.47 19.39 -24.75
C SER A 622 -5.03 19.80 -26.11
N TYR A 623 -4.17 20.08 -27.11
CA TYR A 623 -4.64 20.36 -28.46
C TYR A 623 -4.96 19.09 -29.27
N GLU A 624 -4.30 17.96 -29.02
CA GLU A 624 -4.63 16.68 -29.66
C GLU A 624 -6.01 16.17 -29.22
N GLU A 625 -6.27 16.11 -27.90
CA GLU A 625 -7.58 15.79 -27.33
C GLU A 625 -8.67 16.78 -27.80
N GLY A 626 -8.31 18.06 -27.92
CA GLY A 626 -9.15 19.12 -28.51
C GLY A 626 -9.31 19.04 -30.04
N LYS A 627 -8.74 18.03 -30.70
CA LYS A 627 -8.74 17.79 -32.16
C LYS A 627 -8.15 18.92 -33.01
N ASN A 628 -7.33 19.77 -32.41
CA ASN A 628 -6.59 20.85 -33.07
C ASN A 628 -5.15 20.39 -33.39
N TYR A 629 -5.05 19.40 -34.27
CA TYR A 629 -3.79 18.68 -34.53
C TYR A 629 -2.65 19.60 -34.99
N LYS A 630 -2.94 20.70 -35.71
CA LYS A 630 -1.91 21.69 -36.10
C LYS A 630 -1.27 22.38 -34.89
N GLN A 631 -2.04 22.68 -33.85
CA GLN A 631 -1.48 23.23 -32.61
C GLN A 631 -0.86 22.13 -31.73
N ALA A 632 -1.34 20.89 -31.80
CA ALA A 632 -0.68 19.77 -31.12
C ALA A 632 0.75 19.57 -31.66
N GLU A 633 0.89 19.46 -32.98
CA GLU A 633 2.17 19.33 -33.69
C GLU A 633 3.14 20.46 -33.32
N GLU A 634 2.69 21.72 -33.38
CA GLU A 634 3.50 22.90 -33.03
C GLU A 634 4.07 22.85 -31.60
N TYR A 635 3.28 22.38 -30.63
CA TYR A 635 3.69 22.37 -29.21
C TYR A 635 4.47 21.11 -28.82
N TYR A 636 4.24 19.97 -29.46
CA TYR A 636 5.15 18.82 -29.36
C TYR A 636 6.54 19.14 -29.94
N PHE A 637 6.62 19.86 -31.07
CA PHE A 637 7.92 20.32 -31.58
C PHE A 637 8.60 21.33 -30.66
N LYS A 638 7.87 22.18 -29.94
CA LYS A 638 8.46 23.08 -28.92
C LYS A 638 9.03 22.32 -27.72
N SER A 639 8.37 21.24 -27.30
CA SER A 639 8.89 20.33 -26.26
C SER A 639 10.21 19.69 -26.72
N LEU A 640 10.19 19.02 -27.89
CA LEU A 640 11.36 18.37 -28.49
C LEU A 640 12.52 19.35 -28.72
N GLN A 641 12.27 20.53 -29.29
CA GLN A 641 13.31 21.53 -29.54
C GLN A 641 13.97 21.99 -28.24
N MET A 642 13.17 22.21 -27.18
CA MET A 642 13.69 22.57 -25.86
C MET A 642 14.56 21.46 -25.25
N ALA A 643 14.22 20.18 -25.48
CA ALA A 643 15.02 19.04 -25.06
C ALA A 643 16.33 18.88 -25.86
N LEU A 644 16.30 19.16 -27.17
CA LEU A 644 17.48 19.13 -28.05
C LEU A 644 18.48 20.27 -27.74
N ASP A 645 17.99 21.49 -27.53
CA ASP A 645 18.82 22.67 -27.28
C ASP A 645 19.38 22.74 -25.84
N THR A 646 18.83 21.94 -24.91
CA THR A 646 19.17 21.99 -23.48
C THR A 646 19.83 20.68 -23.02
N PRO A 647 21.17 20.62 -22.83
CA PRO A 647 21.85 19.39 -22.39
C PRO A 647 21.40 18.82 -21.03
N ALA A 648 20.70 19.60 -20.20
CA ALA A 648 20.08 19.13 -18.95
C ALA A 648 18.70 18.47 -19.15
N LEU A 649 18.22 18.36 -20.40
CA LEU A 649 16.94 17.77 -20.78
C LEU A 649 17.08 16.64 -21.81
N SER A 650 18.29 16.17 -22.13
CA SER A 650 18.51 15.04 -23.06
C SER A 650 17.70 13.79 -22.69
N ASP A 651 17.54 13.55 -21.39
CA ASP A 651 16.72 12.49 -20.79
C ASP A 651 15.23 12.53 -21.19
N LYS A 652 14.75 13.65 -21.74
CA LYS A 652 13.36 13.86 -22.13
C LYS A 652 13.06 13.49 -23.59
N LEU A 653 14.08 13.42 -24.46
CA LEU A 653 13.93 13.13 -25.89
C LEU A 653 13.12 11.84 -26.16
N VAL A 654 13.29 10.82 -25.31
CA VAL A 654 12.50 9.58 -25.34
C VAL A 654 10.99 9.85 -25.21
N ASN A 655 10.58 10.79 -24.33
CA ASN A 655 9.19 11.14 -24.14
C ASN A 655 8.66 11.98 -25.32
N ASP A 656 9.44 12.93 -25.85
CA ASP A 656 9.00 13.76 -26.98
C ASP A 656 8.87 12.95 -28.28
N TYR A 657 9.82 12.07 -28.57
CA TYR A 657 9.73 11.16 -29.71
C TYR A 657 8.60 10.14 -29.55
N SER A 658 8.30 9.70 -28.31
CA SER A 658 7.12 8.88 -28.02
C SER A 658 5.81 9.64 -28.30
N LEU A 659 5.68 10.89 -27.82
CA LEU A 659 4.52 11.74 -28.08
C LEU A 659 4.30 11.96 -29.59
N LEU A 660 5.35 12.30 -30.33
CA LEU A 660 5.28 12.50 -31.78
C LEU A 660 4.96 11.18 -32.53
N TYR A 661 5.51 10.04 -32.09
CA TYR A 661 5.13 8.72 -32.63
C TYR A 661 3.63 8.46 -32.49
N TYR A 662 3.08 8.59 -31.28
CA TYR A 662 1.65 8.34 -31.04
C TYR A 662 0.76 9.37 -31.76
N PHE A 663 1.13 10.65 -31.76
CA PHE A 663 0.41 11.71 -32.49
C PHE A 663 0.30 11.42 -33.99
N TYR A 664 1.41 11.08 -34.65
CA TYR A 664 1.39 10.78 -36.10
C TYR A 664 0.68 9.46 -36.42
N LYS A 665 0.73 8.48 -35.52
CA LYS A 665 -0.04 7.23 -35.62
C LYS A 665 -1.55 7.50 -35.49
N ASN A 666 -1.96 8.31 -34.51
CA ASN A 666 -3.36 8.70 -34.27
C ASN A 666 -3.94 9.53 -35.43
N THR A 667 -3.12 10.37 -36.06
CA THR A 667 -3.51 11.20 -37.22
C THR A 667 -3.31 10.52 -38.58
N GLY A 668 -2.86 9.25 -38.61
CA GLY A 668 -2.74 8.44 -39.82
C GLY A 668 -1.50 8.73 -40.70
N ASN A 669 -0.56 9.56 -40.23
CA ASN A 669 0.69 9.84 -40.95
C ASN A 669 1.73 8.74 -40.67
N ASN A 670 1.54 7.58 -41.31
CA ASN A 670 2.39 6.39 -41.11
C ASN A 670 3.88 6.62 -41.43
N ILE A 671 4.20 7.58 -42.32
CA ILE A 671 5.60 7.91 -42.67
C ILE A 671 6.29 8.57 -41.47
N LYS A 672 5.75 9.70 -40.99
CA LYS A 672 6.28 10.36 -39.78
C LYS A 672 6.18 9.46 -38.55
N ALA A 673 5.13 8.65 -38.40
CA ALA A 673 5.04 7.70 -37.30
C ALA A 673 6.20 6.68 -37.32
N THR A 674 6.63 6.22 -38.49
CA THR A 674 7.79 5.31 -38.62
C THR A 674 9.10 6.01 -38.28
N GLU A 675 9.28 7.25 -38.75
CA GLU A 675 10.43 8.12 -38.44
C GLU A 675 10.58 8.36 -36.93
N TYR A 676 9.52 8.83 -36.27
CA TYR A 676 9.54 9.09 -34.82
C TYR A 676 9.59 7.80 -33.98
N LYS A 677 9.09 6.67 -34.49
CA LYS A 677 9.30 5.36 -33.86
C LYS A 677 10.78 4.96 -33.85
N LEU A 678 11.48 5.14 -34.97
CA LEU A 678 12.92 4.86 -35.04
C LEU A 678 13.73 5.79 -34.10
N LEU A 679 13.41 7.08 -34.05
CA LEU A 679 14.06 8.03 -33.13
C LEU A 679 13.77 7.69 -31.66
N TYR A 680 12.52 7.34 -31.33
CA TYR A 680 12.15 6.83 -30.01
C TYR A 680 12.95 5.57 -29.65
N ASP A 681 13.03 4.58 -30.54
CA ASP A 681 13.75 3.32 -30.28
C ASP A 681 15.25 3.53 -30.16
N VAL A 682 15.84 4.49 -30.90
CA VAL A 682 17.26 4.85 -30.78
C VAL A 682 17.56 5.59 -29.47
N GLU A 683 16.76 6.56 -29.04
CA GLU A 683 16.98 7.22 -27.75
C GLU A 683 16.62 6.33 -26.56
N GLN A 684 15.59 5.49 -26.68
CA GLN A 684 15.28 4.48 -25.66
C GLN A 684 16.39 3.43 -25.60
N GLN A 685 16.94 2.97 -26.74
CA GLN A 685 18.13 2.12 -26.73
C GLN A 685 19.32 2.83 -26.10
N LYS A 686 19.63 4.10 -26.45
CA LYS A 686 20.72 4.85 -25.80
C LYS A 686 20.51 4.96 -24.28
N ARG A 687 19.27 5.19 -23.86
CA ARG A 687 18.87 5.24 -22.44
C ARG A 687 19.02 3.88 -21.76
N ASP A 688 18.76 2.79 -22.45
CA ASP A 688 18.95 1.43 -21.92
C ASP A 688 20.42 0.98 -21.96
N ASP A 689 21.17 1.29 -23.02
CA ASP A 689 22.63 1.11 -23.12
C ASP A 689 23.37 1.93 -22.06
N LEU A 690 22.83 3.09 -21.67
CA LEU A 690 23.20 3.76 -20.43
C LEU A 690 22.82 2.87 -19.23
N LEU A 691 21.53 2.69 -18.94
CA LEU A 691 21.02 2.03 -17.72
C LEU A 691 21.49 0.57 -17.50
N THR A 692 22.10 -0.09 -18.50
CA THR A 692 22.55 -1.48 -18.43
C THR A 692 24.06 -1.69 -18.43
N LYS A 693 24.88 -0.68 -18.78
CA LYS A 693 26.35 -0.84 -18.88
C LYS A 693 27.09 0.06 -17.88
N PRO A 694 27.87 -0.50 -16.95
CA PRO A 694 28.65 0.27 -15.99
C PRO A 694 29.87 0.92 -16.65
N ARG A 695 30.20 2.13 -16.19
CA ARG A 695 31.39 2.90 -16.57
C ARG A 695 32.48 2.78 -15.53
N LEU A 696 33.71 3.08 -15.93
CA LEU A 696 34.85 3.23 -15.02
C LEU A 696 35.32 4.69 -15.01
N TYR A 697 35.19 5.35 -13.87
CA TYR A 697 35.79 6.65 -13.58
C TYR A 697 37.15 6.44 -12.94
N VAL A 698 38.21 6.98 -13.53
CA VAL A 698 39.58 6.85 -13.00
C VAL A 698 40.09 8.22 -12.62
N VAL A 699 40.42 8.42 -11.35
CA VAL A 699 40.99 9.67 -10.81
C VAL A 699 42.36 9.36 -10.22
N ALA A 700 43.42 9.87 -10.84
CA ALA A 700 44.79 9.70 -10.36
C ALA A 700 45.44 11.07 -10.10
N ILE A 701 45.98 11.26 -8.89
CA ILE A 701 46.48 12.55 -8.39
C ILE A 701 47.93 12.40 -7.92
N GLU A 702 48.85 13.07 -8.61
CA GLU A 702 50.27 13.11 -8.23
C GLU A 702 50.50 14.20 -7.17
N GLY A 703 50.26 13.84 -5.90
CA GLY A 703 50.41 14.72 -4.75
C GLY A 703 51.88 14.91 -4.32
N LYS A 704 52.15 15.79 -3.35
CA LYS A 704 53.51 15.94 -2.84
C LYS A 704 53.80 14.96 -1.70
N ASN A 705 54.59 13.92 -1.97
CA ASN A 705 55.18 13.09 -0.93
C ASN A 705 56.38 13.85 -0.30
N SER A 706 56.22 14.27 0.95
CA SER A 706 57.24 14.98 1.74
C SER A 706 58.13 14.01 2.52
N LEU A 707 57.70 12.77 2.71
CA LEU A 707 58.44 11.72 3.43
C LEU A 707 59.35 10.92 2.49
N GLN A 708 59.03 10.88 1.19
CA GLN A 708 59.86 10.30 0.13
C GLN A 708 59.87 11.22 -1.11
N PRO A 709 60.58 12.37 -1.08
CA PRO A 709 60.57 13.34 -2.18
C PRO A 709 61.09 12.82 -3.53
N GLU A 710 61.73 11.64 -3.54
CA GLU A 710 62.16 10.88 -4.70
C GLU A 710 61.03 10.14 -5.45
N SER A 711 59.88 9.86 -4.82
CA SER A 711 58.71 9.28 -5.50
C SER A 711 57.92 10.37 -6.24
N LYS A 712 57.96 10.37 -7.58
CA LYS A 712 57.46 11.50 -8.40
C LYS A 712 56.54 11.15 -9.56
N GLU A 713 56.40 9.87 -9.87
CA GLU A 713 55.74 9.39 -11.09
C GLU A 713 54.69 8.30 -10.81
N ASN A 714 54.35 8.10 -9.53
CA ASN A 714 53.60 6.94 -9.06
C ASN A 714 52.16 6.94 -9.59
N ALA A 715 51.45 8.08 -9.46
CA ALA A 715 50.09 8.23 -9.95
C ALA A 715 50.04 8.13 -11.47
N ARG A 716 51.05 8.69 -12.17
CA ARG A 716 51.14 8.59 -13.63
C ARG A 716 51.34 7.16 -14.12
N LEU A 717 52.24 6.40 -13.51
CA LEU A 717 52.55 5.02 -13.92
C LEU A 717 51.36 4.08 -13.72
N PHE A 718 50.67 4.19 -12.58
CA PHE A 718 49.43 3.44 -12.33
C PHE A 718 48.30 3.84 -13.28
N PHE A 719 48.07 5.14 -13.48
CA PHE A 719 47.07 5.64 -14.43
C PHE A 719 47.32 5.12 -15.85
N GLN A 720 48.57 5.12 -16.33
CA GLN A 720 48.94 4.59 -17.64
C GLN A 720 48.71 3.08 -17.75
N ALA A 721 48.96 2.30 -16.69
CA ALA A 721 48.70 0.86 -16.67
C ALA A 721 47.18 0.55 -16.74
N ILE A 722 46.36 1.33 -16.02
CA ILE A 722 44.90 1.25 -16.08
C ILE A 722 44.38 1.66 -17.45
N ASP A 723 44.71 2.85 -17.96
CA ASP A 723 44.25 3.38 -19.26
C ASP A 723 44.60 2.43 -20.44
N THR A 724 45.82 1.88 -20.44
CA THR A 724 46.25 0.88 -21.43
C THR A 724 45.47 -0.44 -21.35
N THR A 725 44.96 -0.78 -20.16
CA THR A 725 44.11 -1.96 -19.93
C THR A 725 42.68 -1.69 -20.38
N VAL A 726 42.08 -0.56 -20.00
CA VAL A 726 40.67 -0.28 -20.31
C VAL A 726 40.43 -0.18 -21.81
N LYS A 727 41.36 0.44 -22.55
CA LYS A 727 41.31 0.61 -24.02
C LYS A 727 41.28 -0.71 -24.82
N LYS A 728 41.50 -1.86 -24.17
CA LYS A 728 41.37 -3.20 -24.76
C LYS A 728 40.02 -3.87 -24.44
N SER A 729 39.23 -3.30 -23.53
CA SER A 729 37.97 -3.83 -23.03
C SER A 729 36.77 -3.02 -23.54
N PHE A 730 35.56 -3.59 -23.48
CA PHE A 730 34.32 -2.92 -23.91
C PHE A 730 33.71 -1.97 -22.85
N VAL A 731 34.49 -1.52 -21.87
CA VAL A 731 34.05 -0.60 -20.81
C VAL A 731 34.33 0.85 -21.20
N SER A 732 33.34 1.73 -21.06
CA SER A 732 33.52 3.17 -21.28
C SER A 732 34.22 3.81 -20.07
N THR A 733 35.46 4.27 -20.26
CA THR A 733 36.19 5.07 -19.27
C THR A 733 35.94 6.56 -19.40
N ILE A 734 35.89 7.23 -18.25
CA ILE A 734 36.04 8.69 -18.13
C ILE A 734 37.30 8.93 -17.28
N PRO A 735 38.48 9.13 -17.92
CA PRO A 735 39.75 9.22 -17.22
C PRO A 735 40.09 10.66 -16.81
N VAL A 736 40.58 10.84 -15.59
CA VAL A 736 41.05 12.10 -15.02
C VAL A 736 42.42 11.88 -14.36
N TYR A 737 43.46 12.47 -14.93
CA TYR A 737 44.79 12.53 -14.34
C TYR A 737 45.14 13.99 -14.01
N LEU A 738 45.49 14.25 -12.75
CA LEU A 738 45.87 15.58 -12.27
C LEU A 738 47.34 15.56 -11.84
N ASP A 739 48.17 16.22 -12.66
CA ASP A 739 49.61 16.32 -12.44
C ASP A 739 49.98 17.48 -11.51
N ASN A 740 51.11 17.37 -10.81
CA ASN A 740 51.56 18.37 -9.85
C ASN A 740 51.67 19.79 -10.46
N LYS A 741 52.01 19.93 -11.76
CA LYS A 741 52.04 21.23 -12.44
C LYS A 741 50.67 21.92 -12.42
N SER A 742 49.60 21.18 -12.74
CA SER A 742 48.25 21.73 -12.88
C SER A 742 47.38 21.66 -11.63
N LEU A 743 47.75 20.86 -10.63
CA LEU A 743 46.96 20.53 -9.43
C LEU A 743 46.61 21.72 -8.51
N SER A 744 45.40 21.69 -7.93
CA SER A 744 44.94 22.54 -6.81
C SER A 744 43.68 21.95 -6.15
N ARG A 745 43.34 22.35 -4.92
CA ARG A 745 42.16 21.89 -4.15
C ARG A 745 40.87 22.02 -4.96
N GLN A 746 40.66 23.19 -5.57
CA GLN A 746 39.47 23.47 -6.38
C GLN A 746 39.36 22.53 -7.60
N LYS A 747 40.48 22.15 -8.23
CA LYS A 747 40.46 21.23 -9.37
C LYS A 747 40.16 19.78 -8.98
N VAL A 748 40.69 19.32 -7.83
CA VAL A 748 40.36 18.00 -7.30
C VAL A 748 38.87 17.91 -6.97
N LEU A 749 38.34 18.89 -6.23
CA LEU A 749 36.92 18.93 -5.89
C LEU A 749 36.04 19.07 -7.15
N SER A 750 36.37 19.95 -8.09
CA SER A 750 35.60 20.12 -9.33
C SER A 750 35.60 18.85 -10.22
N ALA A 751 36.68 18.08 -10.23
CA ALA A 751 36.70 16.78 -10.92
C ALA A 751 35.79 15.75 -10.23
N LEU A 752 35.85 15.65 -8.89
CA LEU A 752 35.01 14.74 -8.12
C LEU A 752 33.52 15.13 -8.15
N ASP A 753 33.18 16.43 -8.09
CA ASP A 753 31.81 16.93 -8.25
C ASP A 753 31.26 16.67 -9.67
N THR A 754 32.12 16.73 -10.70
CA THR A 754 31.73 16.32 -12.06
C THR A 754 31.38 14.83 -12.09
N ILE A 755 32.16 13.98 -11.41
CA ILE A 755 31.86 12.54 -11.31
C ILE A 755 30.59 12.31 -10.47
N LYS A 756 30.41 13.01 -9.35
CA LYS A 756 29.18 12.99 -8.53
C LYS A 756 27.93 13.33 -9.35
N LYS A 757 28.02 14.32 -10.24
CA LYS A 757 26.92 14.75 -11.11
C LYS A 757 26.55 13.75 -12.21
N TYR A 758 27.51 12.99 -12.74
CA TYR A 758 27.32 12.18 -13.96
C TYR A 758 27.47 10.65 -13.78
N SER A 759 27.95 10.19 -12.62
CA SER A 759 28.01 8.77 -12.25
C SER A 759 26.67 8.25 -11.74
N ARG A 760 26.52 6.93 -11.75
CA ARG A 760 25.30 6.19 -11.45
C ARG A 760 25.59 4.99 -10.54
N PRO A 761 24.60 4.46 -9.82
CA PRO A 761 24.76 3.33 -8.90
C PRO A 761 25.63 2.17 -9.37
N GLU A 762 25.48 1.76 -10.63
CA GLU A 762 26.16 0.63 -11.26
C GLU A 762 27.64 0.90 -11.64
N ASP A 763 28.04 2.17 -11.73
CA ASP A 763 29.38 2.59 -12.13
C ASP A 763 30.44 2.28 -11.07
N VAL A 764 31.70 2.28 -11.50
CA VAL A 764 32.89 2.10 -10.66
C VAL A 764 33.71 3.38 -10.62
N LEU A 765 34.09 3.83 -9.43
CA LEU A 765 35.13 4.82 -9.20
C LEU A 765 36.43 4.11 -8.81
N LEU A 766 37.54 4.49 -9.43
CA LEU A 766 38.90 4.14 -9.03
C LEU A 766 39.64 5.46 -8.72
N PHE A 767 39.99 5.68 -7.46
CA PHE A 767 40.72 6.86 -6.99
C PHE A 767 42.12 6.45 -6.50
N TYR A 768 43.17 7.15 -6.94
CA TYR A 768 44.55 6.93 -6.51
C TYR A 768 45.27 8.25 -6.19
N TYR A 769 45.96 8.29 -5.05
CA TYR A 769 46.68 9.46 -4.55
C TYR A 769 48.04 9.10 -3.92
N THR A 770 49.05 9.95 -4.14
CA THR A 770 50.47 9.68 -3.81
C THR A 770 51.14 10.68 -2.88
N GLY A 771 50.45 11.76 -2.47
CA GLY A 771 51.04 12.78 -1.59
C GLY A 771 51.05 12.39 -0.11
N SER A 772 51.75 13.16 0.72
CA SER A 772 51.73 12.99 2.18
C SER A 772 50.51 13.66 2.82
N VAL A 773 50.06 13.10 3.93
CA VAL A 773 49.13 13.73 4.86
C VAL A 773 49.92 14.54 5.90
N ILE A 774 49.42 15.69 6.33
CA ILE A 774 49.95 16.48 7.43
C ILE A 774 48.86 16.89 8.43
N ASP A 775 49.24 17.04 9.69
CA ASP A 775 48.33 17.42 10.77
C ASP A 775 48.37 18.94 10.98
N LYS A 776 47.19 19.58 11.04
CA LYS A 776 47.07 21.01 11.32
C LYS A 776 45.81 21.27 12.14
N ASN A 777 45.96 21.93 13.30
CA ASN A 777 44.84 22.26 14.20
C ASN A 777 43.98 21.06 14.66
N LYS A 778 44.54 19.84 14.69
CA LYS A 778 43.85 18.55 14.93
C LYS A 778 42.98 18.03 13.76
N GLU A 779 43.19 18.55 12.57
CA GLU A 779 42.61 18.03 11.31
C GLU A 779 43.73 17.52 10.39
N HIS A 780 43.43 16.49 9.60
CA HIS A 780 44.36 15.92 8.62
C HIS A 780 44.18 16.57 7.25
N TYR A 781 45.29 16.91 6.58
CA TYR A 781 45.32 17.59 5.28
C TYR A 781 46.21 16.86 4.27
N TYR A 782 45.66 16.61 3.09
CA TYR A 782 46.31 15.93 1.97
C TYR A 782 47.09 16.94 1.14
N LEU A 783 48.43 16.82 1.10
CA LEU A 783 49.31 17.73 0.38
C LEU A 783 49.20 17.56 -1.13
N LEU A 784 48.86 18.64 -1.82
CA LEU A 784 48.87 18.71 -3.27
C LEU A 784 50.21 19.27 -3.79
N LYS A 785 50.82 20.21 -3.04
CA LYS A 785 52.10 20.87 -3.37
C LYS A 785 52.96 21.09 -2.12
N ASP A 786 54.15 21.63 -2.33
CA ASP A 786 55.13 21.96 -1.28
C ASP A 786 54.68 23.10 -0.33
N ASP A 787 53.72 23.94 -0.72
CA ASP A 787 53.21 25.02 0.11
C ASP A 787 51.92 24.63 0.86
N THR A 788 51.88 24.86 2.17
CA THR A 788 50.73 24.56 3.05
C THR A 788 49.63 25.64 3.00
N SER A 789 49.40 26.21 1.80
CA SER A 789 48.32 27.16 1.56
C SER A 789 46.97 26.45 1.39
N ALA A 790 45.87 27.12 1.74
CA ALA A 790 44.53 26.52 1.71
C ALA A 790 44.03 26.13 0.30
N ASN A 791 44.74 26.51 -0.77
CA ASN A 791 44.43 26.09 -2.14
C ASN A 791 45.26 24.87 -2.59
N ASN A 792 46.32 24.52 -1.86
CA ASN A 792 47.26 23.44 -2.19
C ASN A 792 47.29 22.31 -1.13
N MET A 793 46.31 22.33 -0.23
CA MET A 793 45.94 21.25 0.68
C MET A 793 44.46 20.90 0.44
N LEU A 794 44.06 19.66 0.69
CA LEU A 794 42.65 19.22 0.72
C LEU A 794 42.38 18.60 2.09
N SER A 795 41.29 18.97 2.78
CA SER A 795 41.05 18.37 4.11
C SER A 795 40.52 16.93 3.98
N GLU A 796 40.75 16.14 5.02
CA GLU A 796 40.24 14.76 5.09
C GLU A 796 38.70 14.70 5.00
N ASP A 797 37.99 15.63 5.66
CA ASP A 797 36.54 15.74 5.55
C ASP A 797 36.08 16.14 4.14
N GLU A 798 36.78 17.03 3.46
CA GLU A 798 36.44 17.43 2.08
C GLU A 798 36.58 16.25 1.13
N LEU A 799 37.69 15.50 1.22
CA LEU A 799 37.93 14.32 0.40
C LEU A 799 36.90 13.21 0.68
N VAL A 800 36.69 12.87 1.96
CA VAL A 800 35.78 11.78 2.34
C VAL A 800 34.33 12.11 2.02
N ASN A 801 33.83 13.31 2.33
CA ASN A 801 32.43 13.66 2.07
C ASN A 801 32.14 13.83 0.56
N THR A 802 33.04 14.43 -0.22
CA THR A 802 32.85 14.50 -1.68
C THR A 802 32.89 13.10 -2.31
N ILE A 803 33.76 12.18 -1.86
CA ILE A 803 33.74 10.78 -2.32
C ILE A 803 32.47 10.04 -1.85
N LYS A 804 32.00 10.28 -0.62
CA LYS A 804 30.78 9.70 -0.05
C LYS A 804 29.56 9.97 -0.93
N ASP A 805 29.42 11.22 -1.37
CA ASP A 805 28.30 11.70 -2.17
C ASP A 805 28.32 11.26 -3.66
N ILE A 806 29.43 10.69 -4.17
CA ILE A 806 29.46 10.19 -5.55
C ILE A 806 28.50 9.01 -5.71
N ASN A 807 27.58 9.09 -6.68
CA ASN A 807 26.51 8.11 -6.91
C ASN A 807 26.99 6.66 -7.18
N SER A 808 28.20 6.48 -7.69
CA SER A 808 28.78 5.16 -8.00
C SER A 808 28.90 4.31 -6.75
N ARG A 809 28.22 3.16 -6.68
CA ARG A 809 28.26 2.31 -5.48
C ARG A 809 29.64 1.68 -5.28
N LYS A 810 30.29 1.29 -6.38
CA LYS A 810 31.60 0.62 -6.36
C LYS A 810 32.71 1.66 -6.35
N LYS A 811 33.57 1.60 -5.32
CA LYS A 811 34.67 2.56 -5.13
C LYS A 811 35.93 1.85 -4.68
N LEU A 812 36.96 1.82 -5.52
CA LEU A 812 38.32 1.40 -5.16
C LEU A 812 39.15 2.64 -4.86
N LEU A 813 39.57 2.78 -3.61
CA LEU A 813 40.32 3.93 -3.11
C LEU A 813 41.72 3.46 -2.74
N ILE A 814 42.74 4.10 -3.30
CA ILE A 814 44.14 3.70 -3.19
C ILE A 814 44.97 4.89 -2.68
N SER A 815 45.80 4.67 -1.66
CA SER A 815 46.84 5.62 -1.24
C SER A 815 48.21 4.95 -1.25
N ASP A 816 49.21 5.62 -1.81
CA ASP A 816 50.60 5.14 -1.85
C ASP A 816 51.32 5.29 -0.49
N VAL A 817 50.79 6.17 0.38
CA VAL A 817 51.30 6.40 1.74
C VAL A 817 50.36 5.83 2.79
N PRO A 818 50.85 5.41 3.97
CA PRO A 818 49.99 5.02 5.09
C PRO A 818 49.03 6.16 5.46
N SER A 819 47.73 5.88 5.43
CA SER A 819 46.67 6.88 5.63
C SER A 819 45.59 6.40 6.63
N PRO A 820 45.94 6.16 7.90
CA PRO A 820 45.02 5.61 8.91
C PRO A 820 43.86 6.55 9.28
N GLY A 821 44.01 7.87 9.12
CA GLY A 821 42.93 8.86 9.33
C GLY A 821 41.75 8.61 8.38
N VAL A 822 41.98 8.73 7.06
CA VAL A 822 41.00 8.36 6.02
C VAL A 822 40.48 6.94 6.22
N MET A 823 41.31 5.98 6.65
CA MET A 823 40.86 4.61 6.91
C MET A 823 39.81 4.56 8.03
N SER A 824 40.04 5.22 9.17
CA SER A 824 39.03 5.36 10.25
C SER A 824 37.80 6.13 9.76
N LYS A 825 38.00 7.26 9.07
CA LYS A 825 36.92 8.16 8.71
C LYS A 825 36.05 7.63 7.58
N LEU A 826 36.60 6.81 6.69
CA LEU A 826 35.82 5.96 5.77
C LEU A 826 35.09 4.86 6.54
N ALA A 827 35.73 4.22 7.52
CA ALA A 827 35.05 3.23 8.36
C ALA A 827 33.82 3.85 9.07
N GLU A 828 33.97 5.00 9.72
CA GLU A 828 32.87 5.76 10.34
C GLU A 828 31.76 6.10 9.33
N ASN A 829 32.12 6.63 8.16
CA ASN A 829 31.16 7.11 7.15
C ASN A 829 30.43 5.99 6.38
N TYR A 830 30.94 4.75 6.40
CA TYR A 830 30.34 3.59 5.72
C TYR A 830 29.88 2.47 6.65
N SER A 831 30.30 2.44 7.93
CA SER A 831 29.74 1.54 8.95
C SER A 831 28.42 2.05 9.54
N ALA A 832 28.18 3.37 9.51
CA ALA A 832 26.97 3.99 10.01
C ALA A 832 25.97 4.34 8.89
N VAL A 833 24.76 3.77 8.98
CA VAL A 833 23.50 4.22 8.32
C VAL A 833 23.46 4.19 6.77
N SER A 834 24.58 4.01 6.06
CA SER A 834 24.56 3.80 4.61
C SER A 834 23.93 2.43 4.28
N TYR A 835 22.79 2.44 3.57
CA TYR A 835 22.14 1.22 3.08
C TYR A 835 23.14 0.35 2.30
N GLY A 836 23.06 -0.98 2.47
CA GLY A 836 24.02 -2.02 2.01
C GLY A 836 24.18 -2.19 0.49
N LEU A 837 24.45 -1.08 -0.18
CA LEU A 837 24.46 -0.86 -1.60
C LEU A 837 25.84 -0.38 -2.08
N ASN A 838 26.54 0.42 -1.27
CA ASN A 838 27.91 0.86 -1.55
C ASN A 838 28.91 -0.29 -1.32
N GLU A 839 29.88 -0.42 -2.21
CA GLU A 839 30.93 -1.44 -2.23
C GLU A 839 32.28 -0.70 -2.28
N VAL A 840 32.80 -0.33 -1.11
CA VAL A 840 34.00 0.51 -0.96
C VAL A 840 35.16 -0.33 -0.46
N ILE A 841 36.27 -0.32 -1.19
CA ILE A 841 37.53 -0.98 -0.83
C ILE A 841 38.61 0.10 -0.74
N PHE A 842 39.28 0.18 0.42
CA PHE A 842 40.42 1.07 0.64
C PHE A 842 41.70 0.25 0.80
N ILE A 843 42.76 0.66 0.11
CA ILE A 843 44.11 0.10 0.28
C ILE A 843 45.17 1.19 0.45
N CYS A 844 46.07 0.97 1.39
CA CYS A 844 47.36 1.65 1.51
C CYS A 844 48.38 0.67 2.10
N PRO A 845 49.69 0.91 1.98
CA PRO A 845 50.68 0.09 2.67
C PRO A 845 50.68 0.42 4.18
N GLY A 846 50.96 -0.57 5.04
CA GLY A 846 50.94 -0.37 6.51
C GLY A 846 52.08 0.50 7.03
N VAL A 847 53.16 0.63 6.27
CA VAL A 847 54.28 1.58 6.47
C VAL A 847 54.76 2.06 5.09
N LEU A 848 55.50 3.17 5.02
CA LEU A 848 56.11 3.62 3.77
C LEU A 848 56.98 2.50 3.17
N THR A 849 56.72 2.17 1.90
CA THR A 849 57.50 1.16 1.16
C THR A 849 58.77 1.78 0.57
N PRO A 850 59.87 1.03 0.37
CA PRO A 850 61.09 1.61 -0.20
C PRO A 850 60.86 2.18 -1.61
N VAL A 851 61.47 3.33 -1.92
CA VAL A 851 61.51 3.83 -3.31
C VAL A 851 62.70 3.21 -4.03
N ASN A 852 62.45 2.69 -5.22
CA ASN A 852 63.47 2.15 -6.10
C ASN A 852 64.27 3.31 -6.71
N SER A 853 65.54 3.44 -6.31
CA SER A 853 66.42 4.56 -6.67
C SER A 853 66.78 4.66 -8.17
N LYS A 854 66.43 3.65 -8.98
CA LYS A 854 66.58 3.70 -10.44
C LYS A 854 65.32 4.18 -11.18
N THR A 855 64.14 3.98 -10.60
CA THR A 855 62.84 4.27 -11.24
C THR A 855 62.13 5.47 -10.62
N GLY A 856 62.52 5.91 -9.42
CA GLY A 856 61.80 6.95 -8.67
C GLY A 856 60.37 6.53 -8.31
N THR A 857 60.14 5.21 -8.18
CA THR A 857 58.82 4.61 -7.97
C THR A 857 58.78 3.87 -6.63
N SER A 858 57.69 3.96 -5.87
CA SER A 858 57.54 3.21 -4.61
C SER A 858 57.36 1.71 -4.91
N ALA A 859 57.87 0.83 -4.03
CA ALA A 859 57.68 -0.61 -4.21
C ALA A 859 56.19 -1.01 -4.20
N PHE A 860 55.34 -0.29 -3.46
CA PHE A 860 53.88 -0.43 -3.52
C PHE A 860 53.35 -0.15 -4.93
N THR A 861 53.73 0.98 -5.54
CA THR A 861 53.33 1.31 -6.92
C THR A 861 53.89 0.33 -7.94
N GLU A 862 55.17 -0.07 -7.84
CA GLU A 862 55.77 -1.02 -8.79
C GLU A 862 54.98 -2.34 -8.82
N GLN A 863 54.66 -2.91 -7.66
CA GLN A 863 53.91 -4.16 -7.57
C GLN A 863 52.42 -4.01 -7.92
N LEU A 864 51.81 -2.84 -7.65
CA LEU A 864 50.43 -2.54 -8.06
C LEU A 864 50.31 -2.44 -9.59
N VAL A 865 51.27 -1.76 -10.23
CA VAL A 865 51.38 -1.64 -11.70
C VAL A 865 51.65 -2.99 -12.36
N GLU A 866 52.51 -3.82 -11.77
CA GLU A 866 52.78 -5.17 -12.27
C GLU A 866 51.55 -6.08 -12.15
N SER A 867 50.83 -5.99 -11.03
CA SER A 867 49.59 -6.74 -10.79
C SER A 867 48.47 -6.35 -11.77
N VAL A 868 48.29 -5.06 -12.08
CA VAL A 868 47.34 -4.63 -13.14
C VAL A 868 47.72 -5.24 -14.50
N LYS A 869 49.00 -5.29 -14.86
CA LYS A 869 49.46 -5.85 -16.14
C LYS A 869 49.18 -7.35 -16.25
N GLU A 870 49.47 -8.13 -15.21
CA GLU A 870 49.19 -9.57 -15.21
C GLU A 870 47.69 -9.88 -15.19
N LEU A 871 46.93 -9.17 -14.36
CA LEU A 871 45.47 -9.34 -14.29
C LEU A 871 44.76 -8.91 -15.59
N SER A 872 45.34 -7.99 -16.38
CA SER A 872 44.81 -7.61 -17.70
C SER A 872 44.75 -8.76 -18.73
N ALA A 873 45.42 -9.89 -18.46
CA ALA A 873 45.34 -11.10 -19.28
C ALA A 873 44.15 -12.02 -18.92
N LYS A 874 43.45 -11.79 -17.80
CA LYS A 874 42.25 -12.55 -17.43
C LYS A 874 41.02 -12.12 -18.25
N GLU A 875 40.02 -13.00 -18.35
CA GLU A 875 38.70 -12.63 -18.89
C GLU A 875 37.97 -11.62 -17.97
N LYS A 876 38.05 -11.83 -16.66
CA LYS A 876 37.49 -10.99 -15.58
C LYS A 876 38.59 -10.77 -14.54
N PHE A 877 38.77 -9.54 -14.06
CA PHE A 877 39.50 -9.32 -12.80
C PHE A 877 38.82 -8.28 -11.91
N THR A 878 38.97 -8.49 -10.61
CA THR A 878 38.24 -7.75 -9.56
C THR A 878 39.15 -6.85 -8.74
N ALA A 879 38.55 -6.08 -7.83
CA ALA A 879 39.29 -5.30 -6.85
C ALA A 879 40.11 -6.21 -5.93
N LYS A 880 39.54 -7.30 -5.38
CA LYS A 880 40.32 -8.22 -4.51
C LYS A 880 41.40 -9.00 -5.25
N ASP A 881 41.20 -9.31 -6.53
CA ASP A 881 42.26 -9.87 -7.39
C ASP A 881 43.52 -8.98 -7.37
N LEU A 882 43.31 -7.67 -7.58
CA LEU A 882 44.39 -6.68 -7.59
C LEU A 882 45.04 -6.53 -6.20
N VAL A 883 44.23 -6.47 -5.14
CA VAL A 883 44.71 -6.41 -3.76
C VAL A 883 45.54 -7.65 -3.40
N GLY A 884 45.02 -8.84 -3.68
CA GLY A 884 45.65 -10.11 -3.32
C GLY A 884 46.97 -10.33 -4.05
N MET A 885 47.01 -10.07 -5.35
CA MET A 885 48.24 -10.18 -6.14
C MET A 885 49.31 -9.15 -5.70
N THR A 886 48.92 -7.89 -5.50
CA THR A 886 49.85 -6.85 -5.03
C THR A 886 50.40 -7.17 -3.64
N SER A 887 49.55 -7.66 -2.73
CA SER A 887 49.96 -8.08 -1.38
C SER A 887 50.91 -9.28 -1.41
N ALA A 888 50.65 -10.27 -2.27
CA ALA A 888 51.51 -11.44 -2.41
C ALA A 888 52.90 -11.08 -2.95
N LYS A 889 52.99 -10.12 -3.88
CA LYS A 889 54.26 -9.65 -4.46
C LYS A 889 55.06 -8.73 -3.53
N LEU A 890 54.40 -7.94 -2.67
CA LEU A 890 55.07 -7.16 -1.62
C LEU A 890 55.59 -8.02 -0.45
N GLY A 891 55.03 -9.22 -0.27
CA GLY A 891 55.46 -10.20 0.71
C GLY A 891 54.86 -10.02 2.11
N SER A 892 55.08 -11.02 2.97
CA SER A 892 54.59 -11.04 4.34
C SER A 892 55.59 -10.42 5.32
N GLY A 893 55.09 -9.66 6.30
CA GLY A 893 55.90 -8.97 7.31
C GLY A 893 55.70 -7.46 7.28
N LYS A 894 56.79 -6.69 7.43
CA LYS A 894 56.77 -5.23 7.68
C LYS A 894 55.98 -4.41 6.65
N TYR A 895 55.92 -4.84 5.39
CA TYR A 895 55.34 -4.08 4.27
C TYR A 895 53.97 -4.60 3.80
N TYR A 896 53.24 -5.30 4.67
CA TYR A 896 51.89 -5.79 4.36
C TYR A 896 50.93 -4.65 3.98
N ILE A 897 49.94 -4.96 3.14
CA ILE A 897 48.82 -4.07 2.81
C ILE A 897 47.68 -4.33 3.81
N PRO A 898 47.37 -3.40 4.75
CA PRO A 898 46.06 -3.34 5.40
C PRO A 898 44.99 -2.95 4.38
N ALA A 899 44.44 -3.95 3.70
CA ALA A 899 43.32 -3.78 2.78
C ALA A 899 41.99 -3.92 3.52
N LEU A 900 41.23 -2.83 3.64
CA LEU A 900 39.92 -2.84 4.30
C LEU A 900 38.81 -2.69 3.26
N SER A 901 37.94 -3.69 3.21
CA SER A 901 36.65 -3.61 2.54
C SER A 901 35.62 -3.06 3.52
N PHE A 902 35.12 -1.86 3.26
CA PHE A 902 34.07 -1.22 4.07
C PHE A 902 32.65 -1.60 3.64
N ALA A 903 32.53 -2.72 2.90
CA ALA A 903 31.31 -3.50 2.74
C ALA A 903 31.62 -4.96 3.07
N TYR A 904 30.74 -5.63 3.84
CA TYR A 904 30.94 -7.01 4.27
C TYR A 904 31.06 -7.96 3.07
N ALA A 905 32.20 -8.66 2.97
CA ALA A 905 32.53 -9.74 2.03
C ALA A 905 32.40 -9.48 0.51
N LYS A 906 31.78 -8.41 0.04
CA LYS A 906 31.62 -8.16 -1.41
C LYS A 906 32.93 -7.82 -2.13
N ASP A 907 32.97 -8.09 -3.42
CA ASP A 907 34.03 -7.76 -4.36
C ASP A 907 33.37 -7.17 -5.62
N PHE A 908 34.12 -6.48 -6.47
CA PHE A 908 33.58 -6.00 -7.73
C PHE A 908 34.56 -6.08 -8.89
N VAL A 909 33.98 -6.31 -10.06
CA VAL A 909 34.68 -6.35 -11.35
C VAL A 909 35.27 -4.96 -11.64
N LEU A 910 36.58 -4.91 -11.86
CA LEU A 910 37.22 -3.73 -12.44
C LEU A 910 37.16 -3.80 -13.97
N PHE A 911 37.39 -4.99 -14.55
CA PHE A 911 37.42 -5.21 -16.00
C PHE A 911 36.82 -6.55 -16.41
N LYS A 912 36.17 -6.58 -17.59
CA LYS A 912 35.83 -7.81 -18.32
C LYS A 912 36.15 -7.68 -19.81
N ASN A 913 36.83 -8.70 -20.37
CA ASN A 913 37.00 -8.92 -21.80
C ASN A 913 35.81 -9.73 -22.37
N GLY A 914 35.42 -9.45 -23.61
CA GLY A 914 34.11 -9.83 -24.13
C GLY A 914 34.10 -11.05 -25.05
N GLN A 915 33.61 -12.19 -24.56
CA GLN A 915 32.35 -12.80 -25.02
C GLN A 915 31.89 -13.92 -24.06
N SER A 916 30.64 -14.37 -24.17
CA SER A 916 30.00 -15.43 -23.38
C SER A 916 29.64 -15.13 -21.91
N SER A 917 28.95 -16.09 -21.28
CA SER A 917 27.86 -15.85 -20.32
C SER A 917 27.82 -16.80 -19.11
N ARG A 918 27.29 -16.30 -17.98
CA ARG A 918 27.01 -16.98 -16.69
C ARG A 918 28.22 -17.58 -15.95
N GLY A 919 28.20 -17.44 -14.62
CA GLY A 919 28.97 -18.30 -13.72
C GLY A 919 29.87 -17.56 -12.72
N GLU A 920 29.70 -17.95 -11.46
CA GLU A 920 30.68 -18.00 -10.37
C GLU A 920 31.39 -16.71 -9.89
N GLU A 921 31.48 -16.61 -8.55
CA GLU A 921 32.30 -15.63 -7.84
C GLU A 921 32.96 -16.34 -6.64
N VAL A 922 34.28 -16.46 -6.69
CA VAL A 922 35.04 -17.33 -5.78
C VAL A 922 35.31 -16.61 -4.45
N THR A 923 34.93 -17.22 -3.33
CA THR A 923 35.15 -16.67 -2.00
C THR A 923 36.50 -17.10 -1.43
N VAL A 924 37.38 -16.14 -1.14
CA VAL A 924 38.60 -16.35 -0.35
C VAL A 924 38.57 -15.41 0.85
N THR A 925 38.85 -15.95 2.03
CA THR A 925 38.78 -15.24 3.32
C THR A 925 40.11 -14.60 3.71
N THR A 926 40.09 -13.29 3.98
CA THR A 926 41.14 -12.58 4.72
C THR A 926 40.67 -12.30 6.15
N ARG A 927 41.59 -12.32 7.12
CA ARG A 927 41.29 -12.02 8.53
C ARG A 927 41.55 -10.53 8.80
N SER A 928 40.51 -9.80 9.20
CA SER A 928 40.67 -8.45 9.77
C SER A 928 41.15 -8.55 11.21
N THR A 929 42.18 -7.79 11.57
CA THR A 929 42.63 -7.58 12.96
C THR A 929 41.82 -6.48 13.64
N ILE A 930 41.36 -6.74 14.86
CA ILE A 930 40.74 -5.73 15.72
C ILE A 930 41.85 -4.84 16.31
N VAL A 931 41.59 -3.54 16.44
CA VAL A 931 42.40 -2.60 17.22
C VAL A 931 41.71 -2.42 18.58
N ASP A 932 42.44 -2.67 19.66
CA ASP A 932 41.93 -2.46 21.02
C ASP A 932 41.93 -0.96 21.38
N GLU A 933 40.74 -0.40 21.64
CA GLU A 933 40.59 0.82 22.45
C GLU A 933 39.93 0.47 23.78
N SER A 934 40.73 0.45 24.85
CA SER A 934 40.28 0.02 26.19
C SER A 934 39.41 1.08 26.88
N PRO A 935 38.15 0.78 27.24
CA PRO A 935 37.38 1.63 28.15
C PRO A 935 37.92 1.51 29.58
N SER A 936 37.90 2.60 30.33
CA SER A 936 38.38 2.61 31.72
C SER A 936 37.51 1.75 32.65
N GLN A 937 38.11 1.21 33.72
CA GLN A 937 37.45 0.30 34.65
C GLN A 937 36.44 1.00 35.56
N THR A 938 35.18 0.53 35.54
CA THR A 938 34.30 0.51 36.73
C THR A 938 33.64 -0.86 36.82
N ALA A 939 33.83 -1.55 37.94
CA ALA A 939 33.44 -2.95 38.12
C ALA A 939 32.03 -3.11 38.72
N GLY A 940 31.38 -4.23 38.37
CA GLY A 940 30.01 -4.58 38.81
C GLY A 940 29.04 -4.59 37.63
N THR A 941 28.54 -5.72 37.13
CA THR A 941 28.61 -7.10 37.68
C THR A 941 28.70 -8.11 36.55
N THR A 942 29.65 -9.04 36.61
CA THR A 942 29.73 -10.19 35.70
C THR A 942 28.60 -11.16 35.99
N VAL A 943 27.56 -11.17 35.15
CA VAL A 943 26.61 -12.28 35.08
C VAL A 943 27.09 -13.22 33.97
N ASP A 944 27.78 -14.29 34.36
CA ASP A 944 28.05 -15.40 33.46
C ASP A 944 26.70 -16.07 33.10
N ILE A 945 26.41 -16.16 31.80
CA ILE A 945 25.25 -16.88 31.26
C ILE A 945 25.73 -17.79 30.12
N SER A 946 26.68 -18.65 30.45
CA SER A 946 26.93 -19.87 29.70
C SER A 946 26.14 -21.04 30.32
N ALA A 947 25.48 -21.85 29.47
CA ALA A 947 24.49 -22.88 29.82
C ALA A 947 23.17 -22.34 30.44
N ASP A 948 22.00 -22.98 30.31
CA ASP A 948 21.61 -24.22 29.61
C ASP A 948 20.40 -23.94 28.69
N GLY A 949 20.53 -24.18 27.38
CA GLY A 949 19.44 -24.13 26.40
C GLY A 949 19.94 -24.41 24.98
N ARG A 950 19.25 -25.30 24.24
CA ARG A 950 19.63 -25.72 22.88
C ARG A 950 18.77 -25.05 21.82
N ASN A 951 19.43 -24.53 20.78
CA ASN A 951 18.80 -23.96 19.61
C ASN A 951 18.75 -25.02 18.51
N TYR A 952 17.56 -25.45 18.09
CA TYR A 952 17.35 -26.38 16.97
C TYR A 952 16.74 -25.64 15.78
N ALA A 953 17.09 -26.03 14.56
CA ALA A 953 16.43 -25.58 13.35
C ALA A 953 16.03 -26.77 12.46
N LEU A 954 14.77 -26.79 12.04
CA LEU A 954 14.22 -27.77 11.11
C LEU A 954 13.80 -27.03 9.84
N LEU A 955 14.48 -27.30 8.74
CA LEU A 955 14.29 -26.61 7.46
C LEU A 955 13.81 -27.59 6.40
N PHE A 956 12.91 -27.10 5.55
CA PHE A 956 12.29 -27.83 4.44
C PHE A 956 12.41 -26.98 3.18
N ALA A 957 12.91 -27.54 2.09
CA ALA A 957 13.01 -26.84 0.82
C ALA A 957 12.79 -27.75 -0.37
N THR A 958 11.96 -27.31 -1.31
CA THR A 958 11.67 -28.06 -2.54
C THR A 958 11.91 -27.18 -3.76
N ASN A 959 12.96 -27.49 -4.52
CA ASN A 959 13.19 -26.98 -5.85
C ASN A 959 12.53 -27.90 -6.89
N THR A 960 12.62 -29.21 -6.69
CA THR A 960 12.21 -30.22 -7.68
C THR A 960 10.88 -30.85 -7.32
N TYR A 961 9.95 -30.84 -8.28
CA TYR A 961 8.59 -31.34 -8.13
C TYR A 961 8.25 -32.30 -9.26
N ASP A 962 7.43 -33.31 -8.97
CA ASP A 962 7.05 -34.35 -9.94
C ASP A 962 5.98 -33.83 -10.93
N GLU A 963 5.02 -33.03 -10.45
CA GLU A 963 3.98 -32.39 -11.29
C GLU A 963 4.04 -30.86 -11.35
N PHE A 964 4.72 -30.18 -10.41
CA PHE A 964 4.80 -28.71 -10.35
C PHE A 964 6.00 -28.14 -11.12
N LYS A 965 5.99 -26.83 -11.40
CA LYS A 965 7.11 -26.16 -12.08
C LYS A 965 8.28 -26.05 -11.09
N SER A 966 9.45 -26.59 -11.43
CA SER A 966 10.64 -26.45 -10.57
C SER A 966 10.95 -24.99 -10.22
N LEU A 967 11.38 -24.79 -8.98
CA LEU A 967 11.95 -23.53 -8.47
C LEU A 967 13.46 -23.57 -8.58
N SER A 968 14.07 -22.39 -8.62
CA SER A 968 15.52 -22.25 -8.76
C SER A 968 16.18 -22.12 -7.39
N ASN A 969 15.55 -21.41 -6.46
CA ASN A 969 16.26 -20.80 -5.34
C ASN A 969 15.82 -21.29 -3.95
N ALA A 970 14.63 -21.88 -3.77
CA ALA A 970 14.16 -22.35 -2.46
C ALA A 970 15.17 -23.24 -1.68
N VAL A 971 15.86 -24.15 -2.37
CA VAL A 971 16.92 -25.02 -1.80
C VAL A 971 18.25 -24.29 -1.58
N TYR A 972 18.52 -23.21 -2.34
CA TYR A 972 19.66 -22.33 -2.11
C TYR A 972 19.43 -21.46 -0.87
N ASP A 973 18.25 -20.85 -0.77
CA ASP A 973 17.79 -20.04 0.36
C ASP A 973 17.82 -20.81 1.68
N ALA A 974 17.22 -22.00 1.72
CA ALA A 974 17.21 -22.81 2.93
C ALA A 974 18.60 -23.34 3.32
N LYS A 975 19.54 -23.51 2.38
CA LYS A 975 20.93 -23.86 2.70
C LYS A 975 21.66 -22.73 3.39
N ASP A 976 21.54 -21.50 2.89
CA ASP A 976 22.23 -20.35 3.51
C ASP A 976 21.56 -19.92 4.83
N VAL A 977 20.23 -20.05 4.96
CA VAL A 977 19.56 -19.92 6.28
C VAL A 977 20.03 -21.01 7.25
N ALA A 978 20.12 -22.28 6.83
CA ALA A 978 20.65 -23.36 7.66
C ALA A 978 22.14 -23.18 8.02
N LYS A 979 22.91 -22.51 7.16
CA LYS A 979 24.32 -22.20 7.36
C LYS A 979 24.50 -21.06 8.36
N THR A 980 23.91 -19.90 8.11
CA THR A 980 23.96 -18.73 9.01
C THR A 980 23.47 -19.09 10.42
N LEU A 981 22.36 -19.82 10.55
CA LEU A 981 21.88 -20.23 11.86
C LEU A 981 22.86 -21.15 12.61
N LYS A 982 23.60 -22.01 11.90
CA LYS A 982 24.59 -22.93 12.48
C LYS A 982 25.92 -22.26 12.83
N GLU A 983 26.43 -21.45 11.90
CA GLU A 983 27.75 -20.83 11.99
C GLU A 983 27.73 -19.61 12.93
N ASP A 984 26.77 -18.71 12.74
CA ASP A 984 26.69 -17.42 13.44
C ASP A 984 25.90 -17.51 14.74
N TYR A 985 24.82 -18.31 14.79
CA TYR A 985 23.87 -18.38 15.92
C TYR A 985 23.85 -19.73 16.68
N GLY A 986 24.73 -20.67 16.30
CA GLY A 986 24.93 -21.92 17.03
C GLY A 986 23.77 -22.94 17.00
N PHE A 987 22.87 -22.87 16.02
CA PHE A 987 21.75 -23.81 15.88
C PHE A 987 22.19 -25.19 15.40
N GLU A 988 21.59 -26.24 15.96
CA GLU A 988 21.59 -27.59 15.40
C GLU A 988 20.62 -27.62 14.21
N THR A 989 21.14 -27.44 12.99
CA THR A 989 20.34 -27.33 11.76
C THR A 989 20.18 -28.66 11.04
N ASN A 990 18.94 -29.00 10.68
CA ASN A 990 18.55 -30.17 9.91
C ASN A 990 17.71 -29.70 8.71
N LEU A 991 18.08 -30.10 7.50
CA LEU A 991 17.50 -29.61 6.25
C LEU A 991 17.05 -30.79 5.37
N LEU A 992 15.74 -30.89 5.13
CA LEU A 992 15.15 -31.80 4.16
C LEU A 992 15.03 -31.09 2.80
N VAL A 993 15.63 -31.67 1.76
CA VAL A 993 15.65 -31.15 0.39
C VAL A 993 14.82 -32.06 -0.53
N ASP A 994 13.94 -31.48 -1.33
CA ASP A 994 13.12 -32.17 -2.34
C ASP A 994 12.38 -33.41 -1.77
N GLY A 995 11.81 -33.24 -0.57
CA GLY A 995 11.08 -34.29 0.15
C GLY A 995 9.65 -34.51 -0.34
N THR A 996 9.17 -35.74 -0.22
CA THR A 996 7.75 -36.06 -0.34
C THR A 996 6.96 -35.52 0.86
N LYS A 997 5.63 -35.56 0.78
CA LYS A 997 4.78 -35.21 1.92
C LYS A 997 5.08 -36.08 3.13
N ASP A 998 5.23 -37.39 2.93
CA ASP A 998 5.45 -38.34 4.02
C ASP A 998 6.80 -38.07 4.70
N ASP A 999 7.87 -37.75 3.95
CA ASP A 999 9.17 -37.34 4.52
C ASP A 999 9.05 -36.08 5.41
N VAL A 1000 8.19 -35.13 5.01
CA VAL A 1000 7.94 -33.88 5.76
C VAL A 1000 7.13 -34.15 7.03
N GLU A 1001 6.06 -34.95 6.92
CA GLU A 1001 5.23 -35.30 8.08
C GLU A 1001 6.01 -36.16 9.09
N ASP A 1002 6.85 -37.11 8.65
CA ASP A 1002 7.73 -37.90 9.52
C ASP A 1002 8.74 -37.03 10.28
N LYS A 1003 9.36 -36.03 9.62
CA LYS A 1003 10.27 -35.09 10.30
C LYS A 1003 9.56 -34.19 11.31
N LEU A 1004 8.31 -33.79 11.03
CA LEU A 1004 7.49 -33.08 11.99
C LEU A 1004 7.06 -33.97 13.18
N ILE A 1005 6.84 -35.27 12.96
CA ILE A 1005 6.56 -36.26 14.01
C ILE A 1005 7.79 -36.50 14.89
N GLU A 1006 8.98 -36.66 14.30
CA GLU A 1006 10.25 -36.78 15.04
C GLU A 1006 10.45 -35.61 16.02
N TYR A 1007 10.22 -34.38 15.55
CA TYR A 1007 10.36 -33.16 16.37
C TYR A 1007 9.21 -32.93 17.36
N ARG A 1008 8.06 -33.59 17.19
CA ARG A 1008 6.91 -33.55 18.13
C ARG A 1008 7.03 -34.57 19.26
N ASP A 1009 7.33 -35.82 18.90
CA ASP A 1009 7.18 -36.97 19.78
C ASP A 1009 8.51 -37.44 20.37
N SER A 1010 9.57 -37.51 19.54
CA SER A 1010 10.87 -38.11 19.88
C SER A 1010 11.90 -37.11 20.40
N LYS A 1011 11.89 -35.85 19.91
CA LYS A 1011 12.82 -34.81 20.35
C LYS A 1011 12.45 -34.33 21.77
N ILE A 1012 13.42 -34.36 22.68
CA ILE A 1012 13.28 -33.88 24.06
C ILE A 1012 13.84 -32.44 24.14
N TYR A 1013 13.04 -31.52 24.68
CA TYR A 1013 13.39 -30.10 24.80
C TYR A 1013 13.60 -29.72 26.27
N GLY A 1014 14.71 -29.02 26.55
CA GLY A 1014 14.95 -28.34 27.81
C GLY A 1014 14.05 -27.09 28.01
N PRO A 1015 13.95 -26.56 29.23
CA PRO A 1015 13.06 -25.43 29.55
C PRO A 1015 13.45 -24.11 28.87
N ASN A 1016 14.67 -24.01 28.34
CA ASN A 1016 15.17 -22.85 27.58
C ASN A 1016 15.45 -23.19 26.11
N ASP A 1017 15.10 -24.38 25.62
CA ASP A 1017 15.35 -24.73 24.23
C ASP A 1017 14.50 -23.88 23.27
N GLN A 1018 14.94 -23.78 22.02
CA GLN A 1018 14.28 -23.05 20.96
C GLN A 1018 14.23 -23.90 19.68
N LEU A 1019 13.13 -23.81 18.93
CA LEU A 1019 12.96 -24.49 17.65
C LEU A 1019 12.59 -23.49 16.55
N PHE A 1020 13.53 -23.24 15.64
CA PHE A 1020 13.28 -22.55 14.39
C PHE A 1020 12.72 -23.55 13.37
N ILE A 1021 11.69 -23.17 12.61
CA ILE A 1021 11.14 -24.00 11.52
C ILE A 1021 11.03 -23.15 10.26
N TYR A 1022 11.55 -23.63 9.14
CA TYR A 1022 11.60 -22.90 7.88
C TYR A 1022 11.07 -23.76 6.74
N PHE A 1023 10.13 -23.25 5.95
CA PHE A 1023 9.69 -23.85 4.70
C PHE A 1023 9.97 -22.89 3.54
N ALA A 1024 10.60 -23.36 2.46
CA ALA A 1024 10.70 -22.65 1.20
C ALA A 1024 10.19 -23.51 0.03
N GLY A 1025 9.34 -22.93 -0.82
CA GLY A 1025 8.84 -23.61 -2.02
C GLY A 1025 7.49 -23.07 -2.50
N HIS A 1026 6.83 -23.83 -3.38
CA HIS A 1026 5.45 -23.52 -3.77
C HIS A 1026 4.48 -23.65 -2.60
N GLY A 1027 3.64 -22.64 -2.45
CA GLY A 1027 2.38 -22.72 -1.72
C GLY A 1027 1.21 -22.54 -2.69
N ILE A 1028 0.08 -23.18 -2.41
CA ILE A 1028 -1.18 -22.96 -3.13
C ILE A 1028 -2.29 -22.59 -2.16
N TYR A 1029 -3.31 -21.92 -2.67
CA TYR A 1029 -4.52 -21.61 -1.94
C TYR A 1029 -5.73 -22.28 -2.59
N ASN A 1030 -6.69 -22.70 -1.75
CA ASN A 1030 -8.00 -23.12 -2.21
C ASN A 1030 -9.04 -22.15 -1.62
N ASP A 1031 -9.55 -21.24 -2.47
CA ASP A 1031 -10.59 -20.28 -2.09
C ASP A 1031 -11.86 -20.96 -1.55
N ASN A 1032 -12.21 -22.13 -2.08
CA ASN A 1032 -13.42 -22.88 -1.68
C ASN A 1032 -13.32 -23.44 -0.25
N GLU A 1033 -12.11 -23.67 0.25
CA GLU A 1033 -11.85 -24.16 1.61
C GLU A 1033 -11.29 -23.04 2.52
N ASN A 1034 -11.08 -21.83 1.96
CA ASN A 1034 -10.33 -20.72 2.56
C ASN A 1034 -8.97 -21.20 3.15
N MET A 1035 -8.34 -22.17 2.47
CA MET A 1035 -7.25 -23.00 3.01
C MET A 1035 -5.97 -22.88 2.18
N GLY A 1036 -4.86 -22.56 2.85
CA GLY A 1036 -3.52 -22.61 2.26
C GLY A 1036 -2.82 -23.95 2.48
N TYR A 1037 -1.98 -24.33 1.52
CA TYR A 1037 -1.25 -25.59 1.47
C TYR A 1037 0.19 -25.37 1.02
N LEU A 1038 1.12 -26.10 1.65
CA LEU A 1038 2.47 -26.31 1.14
C LEU A 1038 2.47 -27.44 0.11
N VAL A 1039 3.22 -27.26 -0.97
CA VAL A 1039 3.40 -28.24 -2.03
C VAL A 1039 4.66 -29.05 -1.72
N SER A 1040 4.51 -30.36 -1.51
CA SER A 1040 5.61 -31.33 -1.47
C SER A 1040 6.06 -31.72 -2.89
N LYS A 1041 7.19 -32.43 -3.02
CA LYS A 1041 7.66 -32.91 -4.33
C LYS A 1041 6.62 -33.75 -5.08
N ASP A 1042 5.94 -34.64 -4.36
CA ASP A 1042 4.97 -35.61 -4.86
C ASP A 1042 3.53 -35.06 -4.95
N SER A 1043 3.30 -33.80 -4.57
CA SER A 1043 2.00 -33.13 -4.64
C SER A 1043 1.43 -33.12 -6.07
N LYS A 1044 0.23 -33.71 -6.24
CA LYS A 1044 -0.37 -33.92 -7.57
C LYS A 1044 -1.39 -32.84 -7.91
N LYS A 1045 -1.23 -32.19 -9.06
CA LYS A 1045 -2.16 -31.15 -9.56
C LYS A 1045 -3.58 -31.69 -9.71
N THR A 1046 -3.70 -32.97 -10.04
CA THR A 1046 -4.97 -33.70 -10.21
C THR A 1046 -5.62 -34.17 -8.90
N ASP A 1047 -4.96 -34.02 -7.74
CA ASP A 1047 -5.52 -34.39 -6.44
C ASP A 1047 -6.52 -33.33 -5.94
N LEU A 1048 -7.76 -33.51 -6.39
CA LEU A 1048 -8.93 -32.70 -6.00
C LEU A 1048 -9.25 -32.74 -4.49
N LYS A 1049 -8.62 -33.63 -3.71
CA LYS A 1049 -8.81 -33.75 -2.26
C LYS A 1049 -7.62 -33.25 -1.45
N ARG A 1050 -6.61 -32.69 -2.13
CA ARG A 1050 -5.36 -32.13 -1.58
C ARG A 1050 -4.65 -33.02 -0.54
N LYS A 1051 -4.82 -34.34 -0.65
CA LYS A 1051 -4.22 -35.32 0.28
C LYS A 1051 -2.69 -35.35 0.19
N SER A 1052 -2.16 -35.18 -1.01
CA SER A 1052 -0.72 -35.12 -1.33
C SER A 1052 -0.06 -33.78 -0.96
N TYR A 1053 -0.80 -32.85 -0.35
CA TYR A 1053 -0.31 -31.55 0.10
C TYR A 1053 -0.36 -31.45 1.64
N LEU A 1054 0.46 -30.59 2.24
CA LEU A 1054 0.39 -30.30 3.68
C LEU A 1054 -0.41 -29.00 3.90
N SER A 1055 -1.62 -29.10 4.48
CA SER A 1055 -2.44 -27.92 4.77
C SER A 1055 -1.88 -27.13 5.96
N TYR A 1056 -2.07 -25.81 5.98
CA TYR A 1056 -1.66 -24.98 7.13
C TYR A 1056 -2.42 -25.35 8.41
N SER A 1057 -3.69 -25.78 8.29
CA SER A 1057 -4.46 -26.32 9.40
C SER A 1057 -3.88 -27.62 9.97
N ASP A 1058 -3.40 -28.53 9.13
CA ASP A 1058 -2.73 -29.76 9.58
C ASP A 1058 -1.36 -29.46 10.20
N LEU A 1059 -0.55 -28.62 9.54
CA LEU A 1059 0.74 -28.13 10.05
C LEU A 1059 0.58 -27.61 11.48
N PHE A 1060 -0.41 -26.76 11.73
CA PHE A 1060 -0.70 -26.27 13.08
C PHE A 1060 -1.27 -27.35 14.01
N ASN A 1061 -2.41 -27.97 13.68
CA ASN A 1061 -3.20 -28.77 14.62
C ASN A 1061 -2.64 -30.17 14.91
N LYS A 1062 -2.03 -30.83 13.92
CA LYS A 1062 -1.44 -32.18 14.09
C LYS A 1062 -0.01 -32.10 14.62
N TYR A 1063 0.76 -31.12 14.16
CA TYR A 1063 2.20 -31.03 14.43
C TYR A 1063 2.53 -29.89 15.40
N LEU A 1064 2.59 -28.63 14.94
CA LEU A 1064 3.19 -27.51 15.70
C LEU A 1064 2.60 -27.31 17.10
N LYS A 1065 1.26 -27.34 17.23
CA LYS A 1065 0.54 -27.16 18.49
C LYS A 1065 0.93 -28.16 19.58
N ASN A 1066 1.45 -29.32 19.18
CA ASN A 1066 1.77 -30.45 20.04
C ASN A 1066 3.29 -30.61 20.27
N ILE A 1067 4.13 -29.79 19.63
CA ILE A 1067 5.59 -29.80 19.85
C ILE A 1067 5.88 -29.26 21.26
N LYS A 1068 6.62 -30.03 22.05
CA LYS A 1068 6.90 -29.74 23.47
C LYS A 1068 7.91 -28.61 23.71
N CYS A 1069 8.44 -28.00 22.64
CA CYS A 1069 9.34 -26.85 22.74
C CYS A 1069 8.57 -25.60 23.16
N LYS A 1070 9.02 -24.93 24.24
CA LYS A 1070 8.41 -23.69 24.71
C LYS A 1070 8.49 -22.56 23.67
N ARG A 1071 9.58 -22.51 22.90
CA ARG A 1071 9.89 -21.38 22.01
C ARG A 1071 10.02 -21.85 20.57
N ILE A 1072 9.05 -21.50 19.74
CA ILE A 1072 8.97 -21.89 18.34
C ILE A 1072 8.85 -20.64 17.48
N PHE A 1073 9.69 -20.53 16.44
CA PHE A 1073 9.56 -19.49 15.42
C PHE A 1073 9.46 -20.12 14.02
N LEU A 1074 8.30 -19.94 13.39
CA LEU A 1074 7.97 -20.47 12.07
C LEU A 1074 8.21 -19.43 10.97
N VAL A 1075 8.86 -19.83 9.90
CA VAL A 1075 9.09 -19.03 8.69
C VAL A 1075 8.55 -19.78 7.48
N LEU A 1076 7.71 -19.11 6.68
CA LEU A 1076 7.11 -19.67 5.48
C LEU A 1076 7.44 -18.79 4.25
N ASP A 1077 8.48 -19.16 3.50
CA ASP A 1077 8.84 -18.56 2.21
C ASP A 1077 8.14 -19.33 1.07
N ALA A 1078 6.81 -19.18 1.03
CA ALA A 1078 5.92 -19.81 0.07
C ALA A 1078 4.71 -18.91 -0.24
N CYS A 1079 4.16 -19.00 -1.46
CA CYS A 1079 2.97 -18.26 -1.85
C CYS A 1079 1.77 -18.53 -0.91
N TYR A 1080 0.93 -17.50 -0.68
CA TYR A 1080 -0.27 -17.58 0.18
C TYR A 1080 -0.02 -17.94 1.65
N ALA A 1081 1.23 -17.95 2.12
CA ALA A 1081 1.58 -18.36 3.47
C ALA A 1081 1.04 -17.43 4.58
N GLY A 1082 0.71 -16.18 4.26
CA GLY A 1082 0.00 -15.26 5.16
C GLY A 1082 -1.36 -15.77 5.65
N THR A 1083 -1.92 -16.82 5.04
CA THR A 1083 -3.18 -17.44 5.47
C THR A 1083 -3.03 -18.39 6.67
N PHE A 1084 -1.80 -18.82 7.01
CA PHE A 1084 -1.53 -19.59 8.23
C PHE A 1084 -1.96 -18.83 9.50
N PHE A 1085 -1.67 -17.53 9.57
CA PHE A 1085 -1.97 -16.71 10.76
C PHE A 1085 -3.45 -16.34 10.91
N ASP A 1086 -4.26 -16.40 9.83
CA ASP A 1086 -5.74 -16.33 9.96
C ASP A 1086 -6.27 -17.57 10.68
N GLN A 1087 -5.73 -18.75 10.36
CA GLN A 1087 -6.18 -20.04 10.89
C GLN A 1087 -5.66 -20.31 12.31
N ALA A 1088 -4.51 -19.74 12.67
CA ALA A 1088 -3.89 -19.90 13.98
C ALA A 1088 -4.47 -18.98 15.08
N GLY A 1089 -5.26 -17.95 14.71
CA GLY A 1089 -6.05 -17.14 15.66
C GLY A 1089 -5.29 -16.02 16.38
N ASP A 1090 -4.46 -15.26 15.65
CA ASP A 1090 -3.51 -14.30 16.20
C ASP A 1090 -4.13 -13.16 17.05
N ARG A 1091 -3.45 -12.84 18.17
CA ARG A 1091 -3.75 -11.71 19.08
C ARG A 1091 -2.47 -11.26 19.83
N GLY A 1092 -1.68 -10.34 19.24
CA GLY A 1092 -0.63 -9.65 20.01
C GLY A 1092 0.22 -8.67 19.19
N ASP A 1093 0.34 -7.44 19.69
CA ASP A 1093 1.31 -6.45 19.17
C ASP A 1093 2.75 -6.79 19.58
N SER A 1094 3.71 -6.32 18.79
CA SER A 1094 5.15 -6.48 19.07
C SER A 1094 5.69 -5.35 19.98
N PRO A 1095 6.67 -5.60 20.88
CA PRO A 1095 7.19 -4.57 21.78
C PRO A 1095 8.25 -3.66 21.14
N LYS A 1096 8.17 -2.34 21.39
CA LYS A 1096 9.11 -1.33 20.89
C LYS A 1096 10.56 -1.47 21.44
N PRO A 1097 11.59 -0.88 20.77
CA PRO A 1097 12.98 -1.37 20.88
C PRO A 1097 13.80 -1.04 22.14
N ASP A 1098 13.44 -0.07 22.99
CA ASP A 1098 14.33 0.43 24.08
C ASP A 1098 14.47 -0.51 25.31
N VAL A 1099 14.18 -1.80 25.18
CA VAL A 1099 14.02 -2.73 26.33
C VAL A 1099 14.95 -3.97 26.25
N MET A 1100 15.93 -3.95 25.36
CA MET A 1100 16.62 -5.17 24.88
C MET A 1100 17.29 -6.04 25.97
N ASP A 1101 18.15 -5.48 26.83
CA ASP A 1101 18.89 -6.29 27.81
C ASP A 1101 17.99 -6.85 28.95
N TRP A 1102 16.87 -6.16 29.20
CA TRP A 1102 15.82 -6.60 30.12
C TRP A 1102 14.93 -7.69 29.49
N LEU A 1103 14.63 -7.58 28.19
CA LEU A 1103 13.84 -8.57 27.45
C LEU A 1103 14.52 -9.94 27.45
N LYS A 1104 15.84 -10.02 27.23
CA LYS A 1104 16.58 -11.31 27.25
C LYS A 1104 16.35 -12.06 28.57
N LYS A 1105 16.54 -11.39 29.71
CA LYS A 1105 16.33 -11.96 31.05
C LYS A 1105 14.85 -12.27 31.36
N LYS A 1106 13.89 -11.60 30.72
CA LYS A 1106 12.45 -11.85 30.90
C LYS A 1106 11.81 -12.85 29.93
N ALA A 1107 12.52 -13.25 28.87
CA ALA A 1107 12.03 -14.17 27.82
C ALA A 1107 12.56 -15.60 27.96
N MET A 1108 13.58 -15.85 28.79
CA MET A 1108 14.03 -17.20 29.16
C MET A 1108 12.95 -17.94 29.96
N GLY A 1109 12.89 -19.26 29.83
CA GLY A 1109 11.92 -20.12 30.50
C GLY A 1109 10.45 -19.99 30.07
N LYS A 1110 10.08 -19.02 29.21
CA LYS A 1110 8.70 -18.71 28.81
C LYS A 1110 8.28 -19.32 27.48
N ASN A 1111 6.97 -19.52 27.32
CA ASN A 1111 6.36 -19.93 26.07
C ASN A 1111 6.27 -18.76 25.07
N TYR A 1112 6.76 -18.97 23.85
CA TYR A 1112 6.59 -18.07 22.70
C TYR A 1112 6.46 -18.89 21.41
N HIS A 1113 5.30 -18.85 20.79
CA HIS A 1113 4.97 -19.56 19.55
C HIS A 1113 4.52 -18.49 18.53
N GLY A 1114 5.35 -18.20 17.54
CA GLY A 1114 5.07 -17.16 16.55
C GLY A 1114 5.82 -17.36 15.23
N GLY A 1115 5.65 -16.44 14.28
CA GLY A 1115 6.24 -16.62 12.96
C GLY A 1115 6.05 -15.48 11.98
N ILE A 1116 6.53 -15.71 10.76
CA ILE A 1116 6.48 -14.77 9.63
C ILE A 1116 6.36 -15.52 8.28
N SER A 1117 5.73 -14.89 7.29
CA SER A 1117 5.43 -15.50 6.00
C SER A 1117 5.54 -14.53 4.82
N SER A 1118 6.02 -15.03 3.69
CA SER A 1118 5.99 -14.33 2.40
C SER A 1118 4.59 -14.35 1.77
N GLY A 1119 4.11 -13.19 1.31
CA GLY A 1119 2.85 -13.10 0.57
C GLY A 1119 1.60 -13.22 1.45
N SER A 1120 0.62 -12.34 1.21
CA SER A 1120 -0.69 -12.36 1.89
C SER A 1120 -1.61 -13.42 1.24
N LYS A 1121 -2.35 -13.03 0.19
CA LYS A 1121 -3.08 -13.93 -0.72
C LYS A 1121 -2.57 -13.81 -2.17
N GLU A 1122 -1.27 -13.55 -2.33
CA GLU A 1122 -0.65 -13.22 -3.62
C GLU A 1122 0.57 -14.11 -3.90
N PRO A 1123 0.89 -14.38 -5.18
CA PRO A 1123 2.09 -15.13 -5.57
C PRO A 1123 3.35 -14.28 -5.38
N VAL A 1124 4.39 -14.88 -4.78
CA VAL A 1124 5.71 -14.25 -4.58
C VAL A 1124 6.73 -14.73 -5.62
N SER A 1125 7.83 -14.00 -5.78
CA SER A 1125 8.86 -14.30 -6.78
C SER A 1125 9.97 -15.19 -6.22
N ASP A 1126 10.30 -16.27 -6.93
CA ASP A 1126 11.50 -17.12 -6.72
C ASP A 1126 12.81 -16.33 -6.88
N GLY A 1127 12.78 -15.14 -7.51
CA GLY A 1127 13.97 -14.33 -7.80
C GLY A 1127 14.63 -14.69 -9.13
N LEU A 1128 15.92 -14.35 -9.28
CA LEU A 1128 16.73 -14.75 -10.43
C LEU A 1128 17.45 -16.08 -10.11
N PRO A 1129 17.52 -17.06 -11.04
CA PRO A 1129 18.16 -18.34 -10.75
C PRO A 1129 19.63 -18.21 -10.32
N GLY A 1130 19.97 -18.75 -9.16
CA GLY A 1130 21.30 -18.60 -8.55
C GLY A 1130 21.47 -17.31 -7.73
N GLN A 1131 20.36 -16.76 -7.22
CA GLN A 1131 20.31 -15.69 -6.24
C GLN A 1131 19.28 -16.07 -5.16
N HIS A 1132 19.15 -15.27 -4.11
CA HIS A 1132 18.11 -15.50 -3.09
C HIS A 1132 16.70 -15.11 -3.59
N SER A 1133 15.66 -15.73 -3.01
CA SER A 1133 14.31 -15.13 -3.03
C SER A 1133 14.37 -13.72 -2.40
N PRO A 1134 13.51 -12.76 -2.79
CA PRO A 1134 13.48 -11.44 -2.16
C PRO A 1134 13.22 -11.51 -0.65
N PHE A 1135 12.43 -12.52 -0.22
CA PHE A 1135 12.08 -12.74 1.18
C PHE A 1135 13.26 -13.32 1.97
N ALA A 1136 13.89 -14.39 1.47
CA ALA A 1136 15.08 -14.99 2.07
C ALA A 1136 16.26 -14.00 2.14
N ALA A 1137 16.48 -13.21 1.08
CA ALA A 1137 17.47 -12.12 1.08
C ALA A 1137 17.21 -11.10 2.20
N SER A 1138 15.95 -10.68 2.38
CA SER A 1138 15.54 -9.72 3.40
C SER A 1138 15.61 -10.32 4.81
N PHE A 1139 15.32 -11.61 4.98
CA PHE A 1139 15.43 -12.35 6.23
C PHE A 1139 16.90 -12.49 6.67
N LEU A 1140 17.79 -12.99 5.80
CA LEU A 1140 19.22 -13.12 6.05
C LEU A 1140 19.87 -11.76 6.35
N ASN A 1141 19.58 -10.74 5.52
CA ASN A 1141 20.06 -9.38 5.76
C ASN A 1141 19.52 -8.78 7.07
N THR A 1142 18.29 -9.11 7.48
CA THR A 1142 17.74 -8.69 8.78
C THR A 1142 18.47 -9.35 9.94
N LEU A 1143 18.75 -10.66 9.89
CA LEU A 1143 19.58 -11.33 10.91
C LEU A 1143 20.94 -10.63 11.04
N ILE A 1144 21.69 -10.51 9.94
CA ILE A 1144 23.03 -9.91 9.89
C ILE A 1144 23.03 -8.44 10.39
N LYS A 1145 22.02 -7.65 10.02
CA LYS A 1145 21.90 -6.23 10.40
C LYS A 1145 21.80 -6.04 11.92
N TYR A 1146 20.90 -6.75 12.59
CA TYR A 1146 20.63 -6.51 14.02
C TYR A 1146 21.66 -7.19 14.92
N SER A 1147 22.17 -8.36 14.52
CA SER A 1147 23.19 -9.09 15.27
C SER A 1147 24.49 -8.29 15.38
N SER A 1148 24.89 -7.62 14.30
CA SER A 1148 26.09 -6.76 14.21
C SER A 1148 26.04 -5.53 15.12
N SER A 1149 24.88 -5.16 15.67
CA SER A 1149 24.73 -4.00 16.58
C SER A 1149 24.45 -4.38 18.03
N ASN A 1150 23.76 -5.50 18.28
CA ASN A 1150 23.26 -5.86 19.60
C ASN A 1150 23.76 -7.21 20.14
N ASN A 1151 24.59 -7.94 19.40
CA ASN A 1151 24.94 -9.36 19.59
C ASN A 1151 23.74 -10.33 19.56
N PHE A 1152 22.50 -9.87 19.42
CA PHE A 1152 21.32 -10.72 19.23
C PHE A 1152 20.19 -10.00 18.49
N VAL A 1153 19.21 -10.76 18.01
CA VAL A 1153 17.99 -10.26 17.36
C VAL A 1153 16.78 -11.11 17.79
N THR A 1154 15.61 -10.48 17.94
CA THR A 1154 14.37 -11.14 18.37
C THR A 1154 13.41 -11.39 17.20
N ALA A 1155 12.46 -12.32 17.38
CA ALA A 1155 11.37 -12.52 16.42
C ALA A 1155 10.58 -11.24 16.12
N GLY A 1156 10.29 -10.42 17.14
CA GLY A 1156 9.64 -9.11 16.95
C GLY A 1156 10.44 -8.18 16.02
N MET A 1157 11.75 -8.04 16.26
CA MET A 1157 12.64 -7.24 15.39
C MET A 1157 12.66 -7.76 13.95
N ILE A 1158 12.63 -9.08 13.74
CA ILE A 1158 12.58 -9.66 12.39
C ILE A 1158 11.25 -9.33 11.70
N ILE A 1159 10.12 -9.47 12.41
CA ILE A 1159 8.79 -9.16 11.88
C ILE A 1159 8.66 -7.67 11.52
N GLU A 1160 9.14 -6.76 12.37
CA GLU A 1160 9.12 -5.32 12.09
C GLU A 1160 10.07 -4.96 10.92
N SER A 1161 11.33 -5.41 10.98
CA SER A 1161 12.33 -5.17 9.95
C SER A 1161 11.87 -5.67 8.57
N MET A 1162 11.31 -6.88 8.47
CA MET A 1162 10.85 -7.41 7.19
C MET A 1162 9.58 -6.72 6.67
N LYS A 1163 8.68 -6.25 7.55
CA LYS A 1163 7.55 -5.38 7.15
C LYS A 1163 8.01 -4.03 6.59
N SER A 1164 9.18 -3.52 7.00
CA SER A 1164 9.74 -2.24 6.51
C SER A 1164 10.71 -2.36 5.34
N ASN A 1165 11.43 -3.48 5.19
CA ASN A 1165 12.52 -3.62 4.21
C ASN A 1165 12.07 -4.16 2.83
N LEU A 1166 10.88 -4.78 2.74
CA LEU A 1166 10.38 -5.38 1.49
C LEU A 1166 9.50 -4.39 0.69
N PRO A 1167 9.53 -4.45 -0.66
CA PRO A 1167 8.73 -3.57 -1.50
C PRO A 1167 7.23 -3.87 -1.33
N ALA A 1168 6.38 -2.87 -1.54
CA ALA A 1168 4.93 -2.96 -1.31
C ALA A 1168 4.20 -4.06 -2.10
N THR A 1169 4.83 -4.65 -3.11
CA THR A 1169 4.35 -5.81 -3.89
C THR A 1169 4.68 -7.17 -3.25
N THR A 1170 5.34 -7.20 -2.08
CA THR A 1170 5.63 -8.43 -1.32
C THR A 1170 5.08 -8.26 0.09
N LEU A 1171 3.76 -8.47 0.23
CA LEU A 1171 3.06 -8.35 1.51
C LEU A 1171 3.59 -9.36 2.53
N VAL A 1172 4.27 -8.88 3.57
CA VAL A 1172 4.75 -9.69 4.69
C VAL A 1172 3.69 -9.77 5.78
N ARG A 1173 3.40 -10.97 6.26
CA ARG A 1173 2.60 -11.18 7.48
C ARG A 1173 3.46 -11.86 8.54
N GLY A 1174 3.27 -11.48 9.80
CA GLY A 1174 3.86 -12.15 10.95
C GLY A 1174 2.99 -11.93 12.17
N GLY A 1175 2.97 -12.92 13.06
CA GLY A 1175 1.99 -13.05 14.13
C GLY A 1175 2.29 -14.22 15.08
N THR A 1176 1.39 -14.46 16.02
CA THR A 1176 1.50 -15.54 17.03
C THR A 1176 0.56 -16.72 16.76
N PHE A 1177 0.86 -17.87 17.34
CA PHE A 1177 0.04 -19.08 17.34
C PHE A 1177 0.19 -19.84 18.66
N GLY A 1178 -0.64 -20.86 18.93
CA GLY A 1178 -0.46 -21.72 20.10
C GLY A 1178 -0.67 -21.01 21.45
N ILE A 1179 0.18 -21.31 22.46
CA ILE A 1179 0.10 -20.73 23.80
C ILE A 1179 1.30 -19.84 24.05
N ASN A 1180 1.07 -18.54 24.24
CA ASN A 1180 2.11 -17.53 24.48
C ASN A 1180 2.03 -16.97 25.90
N GLU A 1181 3.18 -16.72 26.53
CA GLU A 1181 3.27 -16.10 27.86
C GLU A 1181 3.74 -14.63 27.75
N PRO A 1182 3.21 -13.70 28.57
CA PRO A 1182 3.55 -12.28 28.49
C PRO A 1182 5.06 -11.99 28.59
N GLY A 1183 5.63 -11.44 27.53
CA GLY A 1183 7.07 -11.15 27.42
C GLY A 1183 7.94 -12.37 27.10
N GLY A 1184 7.36 -13.48 26.62
CA GLY A 1184 8.11 -14.49 25.87
C GLY A 1184 8.54 -13.94 24.51
N GLN A 1185 9.72 -14.36 24.04
CA GLN A 1185 10.28 -14.05 22.72
C GLN A 1185 11.16 -15.21 22.26
N PHE A 1186 11.25 -15.39 20.93
CA PHE A 1186 12.34 -16.13 20.29
C PHE A 1186 13.55 -15.21 20.12
N ILE A 1187 14.75 -15.71 20.38
CA ILE A 1187 16.00 -14.94 20.35
C ILE A 1187 17.07 -15.69 19.57
N PHE A 1188 17.63 -15.05 18.55
CA PHE A 1188 18.82 -15.46 17.83
C PHE A 1188 20.00 -14.68 18.41
N GLU A 1189 20.91 -15.37 19.11
CA GLU A 1189 22.08 -14.76 19.75
C GLU A 1189 23.37 -15.18 19.03
N LEU A 1190 24.28 -14.24 18.80
CA LEU A 1190 25.56 -14.52 18.16
C LEU A 1190 26.44 -15.38 19.05
N LYS A 1191 27.09 -16.34 18.41
CA LYS A 1191 28.11 -17.18 19.01
C LYS A 1191 29.36 -16.35 19.32
N THR A 1192 29.56 -16.03 20.59
CA THR A 1192 30.80 -15.42 21.08
C THR A 1192 31.99 -16.34 20.79
N ALA A 1193 33.13 -15.76 20.41
CA ALA A 1193 34.36 -16.51 20.22
C ALA A 1193 34.84 -17.06 21.58
N PRO A 1194 35.27 -18.34 21.66
CA PRO A 1194 35.74 -18.91 22.92
C PRO A 1194 37.02 -18.20 23.37
N ALA A 1195 37.02 -17.68 24.60
CA ALA A 1195 38.16 -16.97 25.17
C ALA A 1195 39.33 -17.93 25.44
N THR A 1196 40.25 -18.05 24.47
CA THR A 1196 41.49 -18.82 24.61
C THR A 1196 42.53 -18.06 25.43
N THR A 1197 42.23 -17.81 26.71
CA THR A 1197 43.20 -17.28 27.68
C THR A 1197 44.30 -18.32 27.89
N PRO A 1198 45.58 -18.05 27.55
CA PRO A 1198 46.65 -18.99 27.80
C PRO A 1198 46.93 -19.07 29.30
N VAL A 1199 46.60 -20.21 29.92
CA VAL A 1199 47.00 -20.47 31.32
C VAL A 1199 48.50 -20.74 31.34
N ILE A 1200 49.28 -19.67 31.52
CA ILE A 1200 50.72 -19.78 31.77
C ILE A 1200 50.91 -20.44 33.13
N LYS A 1201 51.24 -21.74 33.13
CA LYS A 1201 51.78 -22.40 34.32
C LYS A 1201 53.18 -21.87 34.58
N SER A 1202 53.33 -21.13 35.67
CA SER A 1202 54.61 -20.61 36.15
C SER A 1202 55.47 -21.72 36.78
N ASP A 1203 56.17 -22.52 35.97
CA ASP A 1203 57.12 -23.54 36.48
C ASP A 1203 58.19 -23.96 35.43
N SER A 1204 59.01 -23.01 34.97
CA SER A 1204 60.34 -23.31 34.37
C SER A 1204 61.21 -22.06 34.19
N LEU A 1205 61.72 -21.50 35.29
CA LEU A 1205 62.92 -20.66 35.25
C LEU A 1205 64.16 -21.55 34.98
N LYS A 1206 65.12 -21.03 34.20
CA LYS A 1206 66.41 -21.62 33.80
C LYS A 1206 66.37 -22.64 32.64
N GLN A 1207 66.58 -22.15 31.42
CA GLN A 1207 67.91 -22.23 30.78
C GLN A 1207 68.13 -21.06 29.83
#